data_AF-A0A1J4JMF7-F1
#
_entry.id   AF-A0A1J4JMF7-F1
#
_cell.length_a   1.000
_cell.length_b   1.000
_cell.length_c   1.000
_cell.angle_alpha   90.00
_cell.angle_beta   90.00
_cell.angle_gamma   90.00
#
_symmetry.space_group_name_H-M   'P 1'
#
loop_
_entity.id
_entity.type
_entity.pdbx_description
1 polymer ?
#
loop_
_entity_poly.entity_id
_entity_poly.type
_entity_poly.pdbx_seq_one_letter_code
_entity_poly.pdbx_strand_id
1 'polypeptide(L)'
;MTDYSHVDQQFLIVSTPQNAPNQQVLTQAIEFVNNFQQTPQCLEYVLMTYVQQQNPLIRMQQLIFLKKWCKFMWENMNQDIYNNLRELLFTEANHIMFKDNQVFINQVTDAQAMFIWRAFPDQWPTFWTDIFNKFQPDFVLCFIYAFTKYASILNGADNLVYNKIKNAMRSNSSDRNVAQFVINFMGKGNINAFEIFSSLCKWVNVDYILTNESIGAVLGALSNPSFSVHSLNIFTRLVQRGMPSDNKYSLIQNLNIPTIISSILNICQDPKIAQSAASLINAAGQEIINFQLVGPFAEMALNFLLHPNEDVSVLVIPFLLRLAKTNPQNSQTILEKALTKLDSYLVTSIENFGTIDKVDYLEQITNLTHIALTQDYPNNFAYMINQWGDGSIVNTNLPRACSIIHSIQDVLSSGEPKQMINEFVMRFFPIIQIEPDNPLQVFAIADFIRFFIAVGDNYQKEQVSAVFREVCRISMSPSITDEQVKNEISSMLITFIKKMNVKIEFDPQIIMVFVSTLNNQFVAAAGLLIRNLQVNQGPIFEECMKQLQIVLQQNQREDAIHVVLSFVRSLKYGKDAPHVQYVFNFLNSIKEMCAQNDSLLAFYIRTVYSSLAERGFRIIMECVNLCSGNQSITALCDAAQALLKSDGITKEWIKVFLVSLINPILDKFVSVQTWESESEENKEILSMTCSFIKLFGLTLSICPEFIDQNVYVRMSSFVAAALTHNFDQPDLVEQIIVYLGQLLKKNPEPVYTDLAIRSLNCLYSDKFDPQLKPWFRVCKRLSRLHQEMLKMNTEQAMITIQKSFGNFNAQQQHIEHYLNVLGLERPRDVTAQVRVFFIDFVKYKASIGQ
;
A
#
# COMPACT_ATOMS: atom_id res chain seq x y z
N MET A 1 31.26 38.43 25.09
CA MET A 1 29.90 37.90 24.95
C MET A 1 29.44 38.22 23.55
N THR A 2 29.16 37.22 22.73
CA THR A 2 28.57 37.39 21.40
C THR A 2 27.11 37.81 21.58
N ASP A 3 26.68 38.89 20.93
CA ASP A 3 25.29 39.36 21.01
C ASP A 3 24.42 38.59 20.02
N TYR A 4 23.44 37.84 20.55
CA TYR A 4 22.49 37.04 19.77
C TYR A 4 21.09 37.66 19.69
N SER A 5 20.93 38.94 20.06
CA SER A 5 19.63 39.65 20.03
C SER A 5 18.97 39.64 18.65
N HIS A 6 19.75 39.76 17.58
CA HIS A 6 19.24 39.66 16.21
C HIS A 6 18.67 38.27 15.90
N VAL A 7 19.32 37.21 16.39
CA VAL A 7 18.89 35.81 16.20
C VAL A 7 17.57 35.56 16.93
N ASP A 8 17.47 36.01 18.20
CA ASP A 8 16.24 35.94 19.00
C ASP A 8 15.06 36.64 18.31
N GLN A 9 15.31 37.81 17.70
CA GLN A 9 14.29 38.57 16.97
C GLN A 9 13.78 37.81 15.74
N GLN A 10 14.67 37.20 14.95
CA GLN A 10 14.26 36.40 13.78
C GLN A 10 13.42 35.19 14.21
N PHE A 11 13.79 34.51 15.31
CA PHE A 11 13.02 33.38 15.83
C PHE A 11 11.64 33.76 16.35
N LEU A 12 11.52 34.94 16.96
CA LEU A 12 10.23 35.43 17.43
C LEU A 12 9.27 35.69 16.26
N ILE A 13 9.78 36.25 15.15
CA ILE A 13 9.01 36.48 13.91
C ILE A 13 8.51 35.15 13.33
N VAL A 14 9.39 34.14 13.22
CA VAL A 14 9.00 32.80 12.72
C VAL A 14 8.02 32.09 13.64
N SER A 15 8.16 32.25 14.96
CA SER A 15 7.28 31.61 15.95
C SER A 15 5.94 32.32 16.13
N THR A 16 5.81 33.57 15.65
CA THR A 16 4.56 34.34 15.66
C THR A 16 4.29 34.97 14.29
N PRO A 17 3.98 34.16 13.25
CA PRO A 17 3.84 34.66 11.87
C PRO A 17 2.78 35.76 11.73
N GLN A 18 1.74 35.72 12.57
CA GLN A 18 0.66 36.70 12.61
C GLN A 18 1.12 38.09 13.11
N ASN A 19 2.25 38.15 13.81
CA ASN A 19 2.84 39.39 14.32
C ASN A 19 3.94 39.93 13.40
N ALA A 20 4.20 39.28 12.26
CA ALA A 20 5.16 39.77 11.29
C ALA A 20 4.64 41.06 10.62
N PRO A 21 5.46 42.13 10.49
CA PRO A 21 5.02 43.39 9.90
C PRO A 21 4.49 43.26 8.46
N ASN A 22 5.00 42.30 7.70
CA ASN A 22 4.52 41.91 6.37
C ASN A 22 5.07 40.52 5.98
N GLN A 23 4.56 39.97 4.88
CA GLN A 23 4.94 38.65 4.36
C GLN A 23 6.40 38.57 3.89
N GLN A 24 7.00 39.70 3.48
CA GLN A 24 8.39 39.76 3.06
C GLN A 24 9.35 39.59 4.25
N VAL A 25 9.06 40.24 5.38
CA VAL A 25 9.83 40.11 6.63
C VAL A 25 9.73 38.68 7.17
N LEU A 26 8.55 38.05 7.10
CA LEU A 26 8.39 36.65 7.48
C LEU A 26 9.23 35.72 6.59
N THR A 27 9.22 35.95 5.27
CA THR A 27 9.99 35.13 4.32
C THR A 27 11.50 35.26 4.58
N GLN A 28 11.98 36.49 4.80
CA GLN A 28 13.39 36.75 5.16
C GLN A 28 13.78 36.11 6.49
N ALA A 29 12.91 36.15 7.49
CA ALA A 29 13.15 35.49 8.77
C ALA A 29 13.19 33.96 8.63
N ILE A 30 12.30 33.37 7.81
CA ILE A 30 12.31 31.94 7.51
C ILE A 30 13.61 31.53 6.79
N GLU A 31 14.03 32.29 5.78
CA GLU A 31 15.31 32.05 5.06
C GLU A 31 16.51 32.15 6.00
N PHE A 32 16.56 33.19 6.83
CA PHE A 32 17.61 33.36 7.84
C PHE A 32 17.66 32.18 8.79
N VAL A 33 16.53 31.80 9.41
CA VAL A 33 16.45 30.68 10.34
C VAL A 33 16.85 29.37 9.66
N ASN A 34 16.43 29.17 8.41
CA ASN A 34 16.75 27.97 7.66
C ASN A 34 18.24 27.83 7.32
N ASN A 35 18.91 28.94 7.05
CA ASN A 35 20.35 28.97 6.82
C ASN A 35 21.13 28.86 8.14
N PHE A 36 20.73 29.62 9.16
CA PHE A 36 21.41 29.67 10.44
C PHE A 36 21.41 28.30 11.14
N GLN A 37 20.28 27.58 11.12
CA GLN A 37 20.17 26.26 11.76
C GLN A 37 21.14 25.19 11.19
N GLN A 38 21.71 25.41 10.01
CA GLN A 38 22.70 24.49 9.40
C GLN A 38 24.14 24.81 9.80
N THR A 39 24.37 25.93 10.50
CA THR A 39 25.72 26.41 10.86
C THR A 39 26.13 25.97 12.27
N PRO A 40 27.42 25.67 12.53
CA PRO A 40 27.91 25.37 13.88
C PRO A 40 27.64 26.48 14.91
N GLN A 41 27.53 27.74 14.45
CA GLN A 41 27.19 28.90 15.28
C GLN A 41 25.81 28.76 15.94
N CYS A 42 24.89 27.99 15.34
CA CYS A 42 23.59 27.71 15.93
C CYS A 42 23.72 26.90 17.23
N LEU A 43 24.58 25.88 17.26
CA LEU A 43 24.82 25.10 18.49
C LEU A 43 25.46 25.96 19.57
N GLU A 44 26.44 26.81 19.21
CA GLU A 44 27.07 27.72 20.16
C GLU A 44 26.04 28.70 20.75
N TYR A 45 25.18 29.28 19.91
CA TYR A 45 24.06 30.11 20.35
C TYR A 45 23.15 29.38 21.35
N VAL A 46 22.72 28.16 21.02
CA VAL A 46 21.83 27.39 21.91
C VAL A 46 22.52 27.09 23.24
N LEU A 47 23.76 26.59 23.21
CA LEU A 47 24.52 26.25 24.41
C LEU A 47 24.74 27.46 25.32
N MET A 48 24.96 28.66 24.75
CA MET A 48 25.19 29.89 25.52
C MET A 48 23.90 30.51 26.07
N THR A 49 22.78 30.40 25.36
CA THR A 49 21.58 31.20 25.66
C THR A 49 20.42 30.40 26.25
N TYR A 50 20.35 29.08 26.07
CA TYR A 50 19.18 28.27 26.44
C TYR A 50 18.75 28.44 27.90
N VAL A 51 19.67 28.31 28.84
CA VAL A 51 19.38 28.39 30.29
C VAL A 51 18.95 29.79 30.70
N GLN A 52 19.45 30.83 30.02
CA GLN A 52 19.16 32.24 30.35
C GLN A 52 17.89 32.76 29.65
N GLN A 53 17.48 32.13 28.55
CA GLN A 53 16.36 32.56 27.72
C GLN A 53 15.04 32.49 28.51
N GLN A 54 14.35 33.63 28.61
CA GLN A 54 13.10 33.78 29.35
C GLN A 54 11.86 33.63 28.46
N ASN A 55 12.03 33.64 27.14
CA ASN A 55 10.93 33.47 26.21
C ASN A 55 10.69 31.98 25.87
N PRO A 56 9.50 31.42 26.18
CA PRO A 56 9.21 30.01 25.92
C PRO A 56 9.20 29.65 24.43
N LEU A 57 8.81 30.57 23.54
CA LEU A 57 8.81 30.32 22.10
C LEU A 57 10.23 30.15 21.57
N ILE A 58 11.15 31.01 22.01
CA ILE A 58 12.56 30.94 21.61
C ILE A 58 13.18 29.65 22.14
N ARG A 59 12.94 29.28 23.41
CA ARG A 59 13.41 27.99 23.95
C ARG A 59 12.86 26.79 23.20
N MET A 60 11.59 26.80 22.80
CA MET A 60 11.03 25.73 21.98
C MET A 60 11.72 25.63 20.62
N GLN A 61 12.02 26.76 19.96
CA GLN A 61 12.80 26.74 18.71
C GLN A 61 14.21 26.18 18.92
N GLN A 62 14.88 26.57 20.00
CA GLN A 62 16.20 26.02 20.35
C GLN A 62 16.14 24.48 20.49
N LEU A 63 15.11 23.94 21.14
CA LEU A 63 14.89 22.48 21.25
C LEU A 63 14.62 21.82 19.89
N ILE A 64 13.83 22.46 19.02
CA ILE A 64 13.60 21.99 17.65
C ILE A 64 14.92 21.90 16.87
N PHE A 65 15.82 22.87 17.04
CA PHE A 65 17.14 22.82 16.42
C PHE A 65 18.01 21.71 17.00
N LEU A 66 18.06 21.57 18.33
CA LEU A 66 18.80 20.48 18.96
C LEU A 66 18.33 19.12 18.47
N LYS A 67 17.00 18.94 18.31
CA LYS A 67 16.39 17.74 17.71
C LYS A 67 16.93 17.48 16.30
N LYS A 68 16.94 18.50 15.42
CA LYS A 68 17.47 18.38 14.04
C LYS A 68 18.96 18.06 14.03
N TRP A 69 19.73 18.73 14.88
CA TRP A 69 21.17 18.52 14.99
C TRP A 69 21.50 17.09 15.44
N CYS A 70 20.80 16.59 16.45
CA CYS A 70 20.94 15.20 16.88
C CYS A 70 20.58 14.22 15.75
N LYS A 71 19.55 14.53 14.96
CA LYS A 71 19.08 13.64 13.90
C LYS A 71 20.00 13.60 12.68
N PHE A 72 20.39 14.77 12.16
CA PHE A 72 21.01 14.91 10.83
C PHE A 72 22.48 15.32 10.86
N MET A 73 22.95 15.92 11.96
CA MET A 73 24.30 16.54 12.03
C MET A 73 25.16 15.90 13.13
N TRP A 74 24.83 14.68 13.56
CA TRP A 74 25.52 13.99 14.66
C TRP A 74 27.03 13.84 14.42
N GLU A 75 27.43 13.52 13.19
CA GLU A 75 28.83 13.34 12.80
C GLU A 75 29.66 14.63 12.90
N ASN A 76 29.00 15.79 12.93
CA ASN A 76 29.64 17.09 13.07
C ASN A 76 29.82 17.52 14.54
N MET A 77 29.36 16.71 15.51
CA MET A 77 29.53 17.00 16.94
C MET A 77 30.84 16.43 17.47
N ASN A 78 31.70 17.31 18.01
CA ASN A 78 32.87 16.88 18.77
C ASN A 78 32.50 16.50 20.22
N GLN A 79 33.46 15.95 20.97
CA GLN A 79 33.21 15.47 22.32
C GLN A 79 32.77 16.56 23.30
N ASP A 80 33.27 17.79 23.15
CA ASP A 80 32.92 18.92 24.02
C ASP A 80 31.48 19.37 23.79
N ILE A 81 31.07 19.52 22.52
CA ILE A 81 29.68 19.82 22.14
C ILE A 81 28.75 18.72 22.63
N TYR A 82 29.14 17.45 22.46
CA TYR A 82 28.38 16.30 22.96
C TYR A 82 28.15 16.38 24.47
N ASN A 83 29.21 16.64 25.26
CA ASN A 83 29.13 16.72 26.71
C ASN A 83 28.25 17.90 27.16
N ASN A 84 28.41 19.07 26.55
CA ASN A 84 27.62 20.26 26.86
C ASN A 84 26.14 20.06 26.50
N LEU A 85 25.87 19.43 25.36
CA LEU A 85 24.50 19.14 24.92
C LEU A 85 23.84 18.11 25.83
N ARG A 86 24.58 17.08 26.25
CA ARG A 86 24.14 16.11 27.24
C ARG A 86 23.75 16.80 28.55
N GLU A 87 24.62 17.65 29.09
CA GLU A 87 24.35 18.37 30.34
C GLU A 87 23.15 19.33 30.19
N LEU A 88 23.05 20.04 29.07
CA LEU A 88 21.93 20.93 28.78
C LEU A 88 20.59 20.17 28.78
N LEU A 89 20.51 19.07 28.05
CA LEU A 89 19.28 18.27 27.89
C LEU A 89 18.94 17.46 29.14
N PHE A 90 19.94 16.90 29.82
CA PHE A 90 19.78 16.02 30.98
C PHE A 90 20.19 16.70 32.30
N THR A 91 19.67 17.91 32.52
CA THR A 91 19.69 18.60 33.82
C THR A 91 18.31 19.19 34.09
N GLU A 92 17.58 18.64 35.06
CA GLU A 92 16.17 18.99 35.33
C GLU A 92 15.98 20.50 35.63
N ALA A 93 16.93 21.10 36.33
CA ALA A 93 16.94 22.53 36.65
C ALA A 93 16.89 23.43 35.40
N ASN A 94 17.40 22.99 34.25
CA ASN A 94 17.38 23.78 33.01
C ASN A 94 15.96 23.93 32.45
N HIS A 95 15.06 23.00 32.78
CA HIS A 95 13.71 22.91 32.21
C HIS A 95 12.61 23.37 33.18
N ILE A 96 12.96 23.63 34.44
CA ILE A 96 12.01 23.90 35.52
C ILE A 96 11.14 25.16 35.28
N MET A 97 11.68 26.15 34.56
CA MET A 97 11.01 27.42 34.29
C MET A 97 9.68 27.26 33.54
N PHE A 98 9.57 26.25 32.67
CA PHE A 98 8.40 26.02 31.82
C PHE A 98 7.79 24.63 32.03
N LYS A 99 8.00 24.03 33.22
CA LYS A 99 7.59 22.65 33.51
C LYS A 99 6.08 22.41 33.39
N ASP A 100 5.26 23.45 33.60
CA ASP A 100 3.81 23.37 33.53
C ASP A 100 3.28 23.54 32.09
N ASN A 101 4.15 23.86 31.12
CA ASN A 101 3.79 23.96 29.71
C ASN A 101 4.04 22.61 29.01
N GLN A 102 2.97 21.85 28.76
CA GLN A 102 3.05 20.53 28.14
C GLN A 102 3.70 20.54 26.74
N VAL A 103 3.47 21.60 25.95
CA VAL A 103 4.07 21.72 24.61
C VAL A 103 5.59 21.86 24.72
N PHE A 104 6.06 22.65 25.68
CA PHE A 104 7.49 22.77 25.97
C PHE A 104 8.09 21.45 26.45
N ILE A 105 7.45 20.77 27.41
CA ILE A 105 7.90 19.46 27.89
C ILE A 105 8.00 18.45 26.74
N ASN A 106 7.02 18.42 25.83
CA ASN A 106 7.06 17.56 24.66
C ASN A 106 8.28 17.86 23.76
N GLN A 107 8.66 19.13 23.58
CA GLN A 107 9.86 19.50 22.80
C GLN A 107 11.15 19.08 23.52
N VAL A 108 11.21 19.20 24.85
CA VAL A 108 12.37 18.76 25.65
C VAL A 108 12.55 17.26 25.49
N THR A 109 11.48 16.48 25.69
CA THR A 109 11.54 15.02 25.65
C THR A 109 11.78 14.48 24.23
N ASP A 110 11.27 15.15 23.19
CA ASP A 110 11.62 14.86 21.80
C ASP A 110 13.11 15.06 21.51
N ALA A 111 13.69 16.18 21.96
CA ALA A 111 15.12 16.46 21.78
C ALA A 111 15.99 15.46 22.55
N GLN A 112 15.60 15.12 23.80
CA GLN A 112 16.23 14.08 24.59
C GLN A 112 16.16 12.71 23.91
N ALA A 113 14.99 12.33 23.37
CA ALA A 113 14.82 11.08 22.67
C ALA A 113 15.74 10.99 21.44
N MET A 114 15.85 12.07 20.64
CA MET A 114 16.79 12.10 19.49
C MET A 114 18.24 11.98 19.92
N PHE A 115 18.63 12.67 21.00
CA PHE A 115 19.99 12.59 21.52
C PHE A 115 20.32 11.16 21.95
N ILE A 116 19.44 10.53 22.73
CA ILE A 116 19.63 9.15 23.21
C ILE A 116 19.62 8.16 22.05
N TRP A 117 18.84 8.42 21.00
CA TRP A 117 18.83 7.60 19.79
C TRP A 117 20.21 7.43 19.16
N ARG A 118 21.08 8.43 19.30
CA ARG A 118 22.45 8.40 18.77
C ARG A 118 23.51 8.10 19.84
N ALA A 119 23.27 8.53 21.08
CA ALA A 119 24.22 8.40 22.17
C ALA A 119 24.24 6.99 22.81
N PHE A 120 23.08 6.35 22.97
CA PHE A 120 22.99 5.02 23.56
C PHE A 120 22.96 3.96 22.45
N PRO A 121 23.67 2.82 22.58
CA PRO A 121 24.44 2.39 23.76
C PRO A 121 25.92 2.80 23.78
N ASP A 122 26.48 3.32 22.68
CA ASP A 122 27.93 3.39 22.51
C ASP A 122 28.60 4.53 23.29
N GLN A 123 28.03 5.74 23.23
CA GLN A 123 28.62 6.94 23.83
C GLN A 123 28.13 7.21 25.27
N TRP A 124 26.99 6.62 25.66
CA TRP A 124 26.46 6.71 27.03
C TRP A 124 25.87 5.37 27.52
N PRO A 125 26.69 4.35 27.75
CA PRO A 125 26.21 3.01 28.12
C PRO A 125 25.46 2.95 29.46
N THR A 126 25.72 3.88 30.39
CA THR A 126 25.08 3.94 31.72
C THR A 126 23.77 4.73 31.75
N PHE A 127 23.29 5.22 30.61
CA PHE A 127 22.16 6.16 30.54
C PHE A 127 20.94 5.74 31.37
N TRP A 128 20.45 4.51 31.21
CA TRP A 128 19.26 4.04 31.90
C TRP A 128 19.44 4.00 33.43
N THR A 129 20.62 3.65 33.92
CA THR A 129 20.92 3.71 35.35
C THR A 129 20.99 5.16 35.84
N ASP A 130 21.60 6.05 35.06
CA ASP A 130 21.71 7.47 35.38
C ASP A 130 20.34 8.14 35.48
N ILE A 131 19.44 7.89 34.51
CA ILE A 131 18.14 8.57 34.45
C ILE A 131 17.23 8.19 35.62
N PHE A 132 17.21 6.92 36.05
CA PHE A 132 16.41 6.49 37.20
C PHE A 132 16.95 6.99 38.55
N ASN A 133 18.26 7.20 38.66
CA ASN A 133 18.89 7.62 39.92
C ASN A 133 18.93 9.14 40.11
N LYS A 134 18.94 9.92 39.04
CA LYS A 134 19.21 11.37 39.08
C LYS A 134 17.99 12.26 38.88
N PHE A 135 16.89 11.73 38.34
CA PHE A 135 15.73 12.53 37.92
C PHE A 135 14.45 12.15 38.65
N GLN A 136 13.53 13.10 38.77
CA GLN A 136 12.22 12.83 39.36
C GLN A 136 11.40 11.86 38.52
N PRO A 137 10.61 10.96 39.14
CA PRO A 137 9.84 9.95 38.42
C PRO A 137 8.95 10.49 37.28
N ASP A 138 8.26 11.61 37.47
CA ASP A 138 7.39 12.17 36.42
C ASP A 138 8.18 12.62 35.18
N PHE A 139 9.38 13.17 35.37
CA PHE A 139 10.29 13.53 34.28
C PHE A 139 10.74 12.29 33.49
N VAL A 140 11.11 11.23 34.22
CA VAL A 140 11.50 9.95 33.62
C VAL A 140 10.35 9.35 32.80
N LEU A 141 9.12 9.40 33.32
CA LEU A 141 7.94 8.91 32.63
C LEU A 141 7.67 9.68 31.32
N CYS A 142 7.77 11.01 31.34
CA CYS A 142 7.63 11.86 30.15
C CYS A 142 8.69 11.56 29.08
N PHE A 143 9.95 11.32 29.50
CA PHE A 143 11.01 10.91 28.58
C PHE A 143 10.70 9.55 27.94
N ILE A 144 10.34 8.53 28.74
CA ILE A 144 10.02 7.19 28.22
C ILE A 144 8.82 7.25 27.27
N TYR A 145 7.83 8.09 27.58
CA TYR A 145 6.68 8.34 26.70
C TYR A 145 7.12 8.85 25.33
N ALA A 146 7.91 9.92 25.27
CA ALA A 146 8.41 10.46 24.01
C ALA A 146 9.31 9.47 23.25
N PHE A 147 10.17 8.76 23.98
CA PHE A 147 11.05 7.73 23.41
C PHE A 147 10.25 6.62 22.73
N THR A 148 9.21 6.09 23.40
CA THR A 148 8.35 5.05 22.83
C THR A 148 7.46 5.57 21.70
N LYS A 149 7.04 6.83 21.74
CA LYS A 149 6.30 7.49 20.65
C LYS A 149 7.18 7.65 19.40
N TYR A 150 8.43 8.11 19.54
CA TYR A 150 9.35 8.19 18.42
C TYR A 150 9.61 6.81 17.82
N ALA A 151 9.80 5.80 18.66
CA ALA A 151 9.99 4.42 18.24
C ALA A 151 8.81 3.82 17.44
N SER A 152 7.64 4.45 17.47
CA SER A 152 6.43 3.98 16.78
C SER A 152 6.27 4.50 15.35
N ILE A 153 7.12 5.44 14.90
CA ILE A 153 7.05 6.11 13.60
C ILE A 153 8.39 6.05 12.83
N LEU A 154 9.18 5.01 13.07
CA LEU A 154 10.52 4.88 12.51
C LEU A 154 10.48 4.44 11.04
N ASN A 155 11.34 5.03 10.21
CA ASN A 155 11.55 4.61 8.83
C ASN A 155 13.00 4.13 8.61
N GLY A 156 13.20 3.35 7.55
CA GLY A 156 14.54 3.17 6.98
C GLY A 156 15.63 2.78 8.00
N ALA A 157 16.68 3.60 8.02
CA ALA A 157 17.84 3.45 8.90
C ALA A 157 17.54 3.63 10.40
N ASP A 158 16.48 4.35 10.79
CA ASP A 158 16.18 4.58 12.21
C ASP A 158 15.72 3.28 12.91
N ASN A 159 15.13 2.34 12.18
CA ASN A 159 14.79 1.00 12.68
C ASN A 159 16.04 0.16 13.02
N LEU A 160 17.13 0.31 12.26
CA LEU A 160 18.42 -0.37 12.54
C LEU A 160 18.99 0.09 13.88
N VAL A 161 18.99 1.41 14.10
CA VAL A 161 19.47 2.02 15.34
C VAL A 161 18.63 1.57 16.54
N TYR A 162 17.31 1.54 16.39
CA TYR A 162 16.43 1.09 17.47
C TYR A 162 16.68 -0.35 17.89
N ASN A 163 16.95 -1.24 16.94
CA ASN A 163 17.31 -2.63 17.24
C ASN A 163 18.60 -2.72 18.06
N LYS A 164 19.60 -1.88 17.76
CA LYS A 164 20.83 -1.78 18.57
C LYS A 164 20.52 -1.34 20.00
N ILE A 165 19.66 -0.34 20.17
CA ILE A 165 19.22 0.15 21.48
C ILE A 165 18.51 -0.96 22.26
N LYS A 166 17.51 -1.62 21.67
CA LYS A 166 16.77 -2.74 22.30
C LYS A 166 17.71 -3.86 22.77
N ASN A 167 18.66 -4.27 21.93
CA ASN A 167 19.61 -5.32 22.25
C ASN A 167 20.52 -4.93 23.43
N ALA A 168 21.01 -3.70 23.46
CA ALA A 168 21.83 -3.22 24.57
C ALA A 168 21.03 -3.16 25.88
N MET A 169 19.78 -2.69 25.85
CA MET A 169 18.90 -2.67 27.02
C MET A 169 18.66 -4.07 27.59
N ARG A 170 18.50 -5.09 26.75
CA ARG A 170 18.38 -6.48 27.20
C ARG A 170 19.68 -6.99 27.81
N SER A 171 20.81 -6.70 27.16
CA SER A 171 22.12 -7.17 27.61
C SER A 171 22.51 -6.65 29.00
N ASN A 172 22.07 -5.44 29.35
CA ASN A 172 22.34 -4.82 30.65
C ASN A 172 21.11 -4.81 31.58
N SER A 173 20.04 -5.52 31.21
CA SER A 173 18.77 -5.60 31.97
C SER A 173 18.08 -4.25 32.26
N SER A 174 18.38 -3.21 31.49
CA SER A 174 17.69 -1.91 31.63
C SER A 174 16.23 -1.98 31.19
N ASP A 175 15.89 -2.91 30.29
CA ASP A 175 14.51 -3.20 29.88
C ASP A 175 13.64 -3.66 31.06
N ARG A 176 14.20 -4.47 31.97
CA ARG A 176 13.56 -4.86 33.24
C ARG A 176 13.23 -3.64 34.11
N ASN A 177 14.19 -2.75 34.30
CA ASN A 177 14.04 -1.58 35.16
C ASN A 177 12.97 -0.64 34.60
N VAL A 178 12.97 -0.42 33.28
CA VAL A 178 11.94 0.36 32.58
C VAL A 178 10.56 -0.27 32.75
N ALA A 179 10.42 -1.59 32.56
CA ALA A 179 9.15 -2.28 32.73
C ALA A 179 8.60 -2.16 34.16
N GLN A 180 9.42 -2.42 35.18
CA GLN A 180 9.02 -2.32 36.58
C GLN A 180 8.61 -0.89 36.96
N PHE A 181 9.36 0.12 36.49
CA PHE A 181 9.03 1.52 36.69
C PHE A 181 7.63 1.86 36.14
N VAL A 182 7.34 1.40 34.92
CA VAL A 182 6.06 1.66 34.24
C VAL A 182 4.90 0.93 34.93
N ILE A 183 5.08 -0.33 35.34
CA ILE A 183 4.05 -1.11 36.06
C ILE A 183 3.65 -0.40 37.37
N ASN A 184 4.63 0.15 38.10
CA ASN A 184 4.34 0.90 39.33
C ASN A 184 3.46 2.14 39.08
N PHE A 185 3.63 2.82 37.95
CA PHE A 185 2.80 3.97 37.57
C PHE A 185 1.43 3.56 37.03
N MET A 186 1.31 2.39 36.40
CA MET A 186 0.00 1.82 36.04
C MET A 186 -0.83 1.53 37.29
N GLY A 187 -0.23 0.97 38.34
CA GLY A 187 -0.90 0.74 39.62
C GLY A 187 -1.41 2.02 40.31
N LYS A 188 -0.88 3.19 39.92
CA LYS A 188 -1.33 4.53 40.36
C LYS A 188 -2.37 5.16 39.42
N GLY A 189 -2.77 4.48 38.34
CA GLY A 189 -3.74 4.98 37.37
C GLY A 189 -3.20 6.05 36.41
N ASN A 190 -1.90 6.05 36.09
CA ASN A 190 -1.34 7.01 35.13
C ASN A 190 -1.53 6.53 33.68
N ILE A 191 -2.24 7.31 32.85
CA ILE A 191 -2.58 6.94 31.47
C ILE A 191 -1.36 6.75 30.56
N ASN A 192 -0.33 7.62 30.67
CA ASN A 192 0.89 7.51 29.89
C ASN A 192 1.63 6.20 30.18
N ALA A 193 1.54 5.69 31.41
CA ALA A 193 2.14 4.41 31.77
C ALA A 193 1.47 3.23 31.04
N PHE A 194 0.15 3.25 30.82
CA PHE A 194 -0.53 2.23 30.01
C PHE A 194 -0.11 2.29 28.54
N GLU A 195 0.03 3.49 27.97
CA GLU A 195 0.52 3.66 26.58
C GLU A 195 1.96 3.16 26.42
N ILE A 196 2.85 3.53 27.35
CA ILE A 196 4.23 3.03 27.37
C ILE A 196 4.24 1.52 27.49
N PHE A 197 3.48 0.95 28.43
CA PHE A 197 3.44 -0.49 28.66
C PHE A 197 3.00 -1.27 27.43
N SER A 198 1.99 -0.77 26.70
CA SER A 198 1.56 -1.33 25.42
C SER A 198 2.71 -1.40 24.39
N SER A 199 3.59 -0.38 24.36
CA SER A 199 4.79 -0.37 23.52
C SER A 199 5.84 -1.39 23.99
N LEU A 200 6.06 -1.48 25.30
CA LEU A 200 7.02 -2.44 25.90
C LEU A 200 6.60 -3.90 25.68
N CYS A 201 5.29 -4.20 25.68
CA CYS A 201 4.75 -5.53 25.41
C CYS A 201 5.22 -6.13 24.07
N LYS A 202 5.66 -5.31 23.12
CA LYS A 202 6.14 -5.77 21.81
C LYS A 202 7.54 -6.40 21.86
N TRP A 203 8.41 -6.03 22.80
CA TRP A 203 9.84 -6.37 22.68
C TRP A 203 10.59 -6.61 24.00
N VAL A 204 10.11 -6.11 25.14
CA VAL A 204 10.74 -6.35 26.46
C VAL A 204 10.54 -7.80 26.90
N ASN A 205 11.45 -8.42 27.64
CA ASN A 205 11.29 -9.81 28.11
C ASN A 205 9.91 -10.06 28.75
N VAL A 206 9.27 -11.17 28.36
CA VAL A 206 7.91 -11.54 28.76
C VAL A 206 7.76 -11.72 30.28
N ASP A 207 8.81 -12.24 30.93
CA ASP A 207 8.80 -12.49 32.38
C ASP A 207 8.74 -11.19 33.21
N TYR A 208 9.11 -10.05 32.60
CA TYR A 208 9.06 -8.74 33.25
C TYR A 208 7.70 -8.04 33.07
N ILE A 209 6.90 -8.48 32.09
CA ILE A 209 5.61 -7.86 31.75
C ILE A 209 4.41 -8.73 32.15
N LEU A 210 4.55 -10.06 32.22
CA LEU A 210 3.50 -10.98 32.68
C LEU A 210 3.67 -11.29 34.17
N THR A 211 3.44 -10.29 35.00
CA THR A 211 3.49 -10.38 36.48
C THR A 211 2.08 -10.28 37.06
N ASN A 212 1.89 -10.73 38.30
CA ASN A 212 0.60 -10.54 38.98
C ASN A 212 0.28 -9.04 39.16
N GLU A 213 1.28 -8.19 39.40
CA GLU A 213 1.06 -6.74 39.54
C GLU A 213 0.59 -6.11 38.23
N SER A 214 1.26 -6.41 37.11
CA SER A 214 0.91 -5.85 35.81
C SER A 214 -0.46 -6.34 35.34
N ILE A 215 -0.75 -7.64 35.41
CA ILE A 215 -2.05 -8.19 35.03
C ILE A 215 -3.16 -7.64 35.93
N GLY A 216 -2.93 -7.55 37.24
CA GLY A 216 -3.86 -6.95 38.19
C GLY A 216 -4.17 -5.48 37.86
N ALA A 217 -3.14 -4.69 37.53
CA ALA A 217 -3.32 -3.29 37.13
C ALA A 217 -4.13 -3.13 35.84
N VAL A 218 -3.86 -3.97 34.83
CA VAL A 218 -4.61 -3.95 33.55
C VAL A 218 -6.06 -4.35 33.76
N LEU A 219 -6.32 -5.42 34.51
CA LEU A 219 -7.68 -5.89 34.81
C LEU A 219 -8.47 -4.86 35.63
N GLY A 220 -7.88 -4.28 36.66
CA GLY A 220 -8.53 -3.24 37.47
C GLY A 220 -8.90 -2.00 36.66
N ALA A 221 -8.10 -1.66 35.65
CA ALA A 221 -8.35 -0.53 34.77
C ALA A 221 -9.48 -0.76 33.75
N LEU A 222 -9.87 -2.02 33.46
CA LEU A 222 -10.95 -2.31 32.50
C LEU A 222 -12.31 -1.76 32.95
N SER A 223 -12.54 -1.64 34.25
CA SER A 223 -13.80 -1.11 34.81
C SER A 223 -13.96 0.39 34.63
N ASN A 224 -12.93 1.11 34.20
CA ASN A 224 -12.98 2.55 33.94
C ASN A 224 -12.89 2.83 32.44
N PRO A 225 -13.93 3.41 31.81
CA PRO A 225 -13.95 3.70 30.37
C PRO A 225 -12.71 4.46 29.85
N SER A 226 -12.12 5.33 30.68
CA SER A 226 -10.93 6.12 30.33
C SER A 226 -9.68 5.27 30.13
N PHE A 227 -9.64 4.05 30.70
CA PHE A 227 -8.51 3.14 30.60
C PHE A 227 -8.85 1.84 29.85
N SER A 228 -10.13 1.50 29.67
CA SER A 228 -10.56 0.25 29.02
C SER A 228 -9.93 0.07 27.63
N VAL A 229 -9.86 1.13 26.81
CA VAL A 229 -9.22 1.10 25.49
C VAL A 229 -7.73 0.70 25.61
N HIS A 230 -7.00 1.35 26.52
CA HIS A 230 -5.58 1.06 26.73
C HIS A 230 -5.36 -0.36 27.27
N SER A 231 -6.19 -0.82 28.21
CA SER A 231 -6.11 -2.17 28.76
C SER A 231 -6.40 -3.26 27.71
N LEU A 232 -7.43 -3.09 26.88
CA LEU A 232 -7.75 -4.02 25.78
C LEU A 232 -6.61 -4.07 24.75
N ASN A 233 -6.01 -2.92 24.45
CA ASN A 233 -4.85 -2.84 23.57
C ASN A 233 -3.63 -3.56 24.15
N ILE A 234 -3.38 -3.44 25.47
CA ILE A 234 -2.31 -4.17 26.15
C ILE A 234 -2.54 -5.69 26.03
N PHE A 235 -3.75 -6.18 26.32
CA PHE A 235 -4.05 -7.60 26.15
C PHE A 235 -3.87 -8.07 24.71
N THR A 236 -4.28 -7.24 23.74
CA THR A 236 -4.10 -7.54 22.31
C THR A 236 -2.62 -7.71 21.99
N ARG A 237 -1.75 -6.80 22.47
CA ARG A 237 -0.30 -6.89 22.27
C ARG A 237 0.31 -8.10 22.96
N LEU A 238 -0.14 -8.45 24.17
CA LEU A 238 0.34 -9.62 24.90
C LEU A 238 0.00 -10.91 24.17
N VAL A 239 -1.21 -11.02 23.62
CA VAL A 239 -1.67 -12.19 22.84
C VAL A 239 -0.92 -12.31 21.51
N GLN A 240 -0.72 -11.20 20.81
CA GLN A 240 0.02 -11.16 19.53
C GLN A 240 1.52 -11.41 19.68
N ARG A 241 2.04 -11.34 20.91
CA ARG A 241 3.45 -11.52 21.18
C ARG A 241 3.93 -12.92 20.76
N GLY A 242 5.14 -12.99 20.21
CA GLY A 242 5.81 -14.27 19.94
C GLY A 242 6.15 -15.00 21.25
N MET A 243 5.40 -16.05 21.58
CA MET A 243 5.65 -16.95 22.71
C MET A 243 5.21 -18.38 22.34
N PRO A 244 5.70 -19.43 23.04
CA PRO A 244 5.27 -20.81 22.79
C PRO A 244 3.74 -20.96 22.84
N SER A 245 3.18 -21.78 21.95
CA SER A 245 1.73 -21.92 21.78
C SER A 245 1.01 -22.35 23.07
N ASP A 246 1.62 -23.24 23.86
CA ASP A 246 1.04 -23.70 25.13
C ASP A 246 0.94 -22.57 26.16
N ASN A 247 2.00 -21.78 26.30
CA ASN A 247 2.01 -20.61 27.20
C ASN A 247 0.97 -19.58 26.77
N LYS A 248 0.84 -19.35 25.45
CA LYS A 248 -0.15 -18.43 24.91
C LYS A 248 -1.57 -18.92 25.14
N TYR A 249 -1.81 -20.21 24.94
CA TYR A 249 -3.08 -20.85 25.21
C TYR A 249 -3.48 -20.72 26.69
N SER A 250 -2.56 -21.04 27.62
CA SER A 250 -2.79 -20.87 29.05
C SER A 250 -3.08 -19.41 29.45
N LEU A 251 -2.36 -18.45 28.87
CA LEU A 251 -2.61 -17.03 29.10
C LEU A 251 -4.03 -16.64 28.66
N ILE A 252 -4.43 -17.00 27.43
CA ILE A 252 -5.75 -16.67 26.88
C ILE A 252 -6.86 -17.35 27.70
N GLN A 253 -6.66 -18.60 28.10
CA GLN A 253 -7.59 -19.34 28.94
C GLN A 253 -7.77 -18.68 30.31
N ASN A 254 -6.68 -18.29 30.97
CA ASN A 254 -6.73 -17.66 32.29
C ASN A 254 -7.38 -16.28 32.28
N LEU A 255 -7.24 -15.53 31.18
CA LEU A 255 -7.86 -14.21 31.04
C LEU A 255 -9.36 -14.27 30.80
N ASN A 256 -9.91 -15.39 30.32
CA ASN A 256 -11.33 -15.53 29.98
C ASN A 256 -11.89 -14.33 29.17
N ILE A 257 -11.17 -13.99 28.10
CA ILE A 257 -11.37 -12.79 27.28
C ILE A 257 -12.84 -12.57 26.84
N PRO A 258 -13.59 -13.58 26.36
CA PRO A 258 -14.97 -13.37 25.91
C PRO A 258 -15.87 -12.86 27.04
N THR A 259 -15.74 -13.41 28.26
CA THR A 259 -16.53 -12.95 29.41
C THR A 259 -16.19 -11.49 29.76
N ILE A 260 -14.90 -11.14 29.78
CA ILE A 260 -14.45 -9.76 30.03
C ILE A 260 -15.08 -8.79 29.03
N ILE A 261 -15.01 -9.11 27.74
CA ILE A 261 -15.52 -8.22 26.68
C ILE A 261 -17.04 -8.05 26.79
N SER A 262 -17.78 -9.13 27.00
CA SER A 262 -19.24 -9.06 27.19
C SER A 262 -19.61 -8.15 28.37
N SER A 263 -18.89 -8.26 29.49
CA SER A 263 -19.13 -7.39 30.65
C SER A 263 -18.87 -5.92 30.34
N ILE A 264 -17.80 -5.60 29.60
CA ILE A 264 -17.43 -4.21 29.28
C ILE A 264 -18.44 -3.59 28.31
N LEU A 265 -18.81 -4.30 27.24
CA LEU A 265 -19.74 -3.78 26.22
C LEU A 265 -21.17 -3.60 26.75
N ASN A 266 -21.56 -4.37 27.77
CA ASN A 266 -22.83 -4.16 28.47
C ASN A 266 -22.85 -2.86 29.29
N ILE A 267 -21.68 -2.35 29.71
CA ILE A 267 -21.55 -1.18 30.58
C ILE A 267 -21.21 0.09 29.77
N CYS A 268 -20.50 -0.04 28.65
CA CYS A 268 -20.04 1.10 27.87
C CYS A 268 -20.30 0.93 26.36
N GLN A 269 -20.88 1.96 25.75
CA GLN A 269 -21.24 2.01 24.33
C GLN A 269 -20.23 2.82 23.48
N ASP A 270 -19.02 3.10 24.00
CA ASP A 270 -18.00 3.84 23.25
C ASP A 270 -17.50 3.00 22.05
N PRO A 271 -17.60 3.52 20.80
CA PRO A 271 -17.10 2.83 19.61
C PRO A 271 -15.62 2.42 19.69
N LYS A 272 -14.76 3.20 20.37
CA LYS A 272 -13.33 2.89 20.51
C LYS A 272 -13.09 1.67 21.38
N ILE A 273 -13.96 1.44 22.37
CA ILE A 273 -13.91 0.24 23.20
C ILE A 273 -14.33 -0.97 22.38
N ALA A 274 -15.38 -0.86 21.57
CA ALA A 274 -15.80 -1.92 20.65
C ALA A 274 -14.69 -2.28 19.64
N GLN A 275 -14.00 -1.29 19.07
CA GLN A 275 -12.85 -1.52 18.19
C GLN A 275 -11.70 -2.26 18.90
N SER A 276 -11.35 -1.83 20.11
CA SER A 276 -10.28 -2.47 20.90
C SER A 276 -10.64 -3.90 21.31
N ALA A 277 -11.92 -4.15 21.64
CA ALA A 277 -12.43 -5.47 21.96
C ALA A 277 -12.46 -6.41 20.76
N ALA A 278 -12.92 -5.93 19.59
CA ALA A 278 -12.90 -6.68 18.34
C ALA A 278 -11.46 -7.07 17.94
N SER A 279 -10.51 -6.14 18.09
CA SER A 279 -9.08 -6.39 17.87
C SER A 279 -8.53 -7.51 18.76
N LEU A 280 -8.93 -7.51 20.05
CA LEU A 280 -8.53 -8.54 21.00
C LEU A 280 -9.12 -9.91 20.65
N ILE A 281 -10.40 -9.97 20.29
CA ILE A 281 -11.05 -11.23 19.84
C ILE A 281 -10.38 -11.78 18.59
N ASN A 282 -10.11 -10.92 17.61
CA ASN A 282 -9.39 -11.32 16.41
C ASN A 282 -8.01 -11.89 16.74
N ALA A 283 -7.22 -11.18 17.54
CA ALA A 283 -5.89 -11.61 17.93
C ALA A 283 -5.91 -12.94 18.70
N ALA A 284 -6.74 -13.06 19.73
CA ALA A 284 -6.82 -14.26 20.55
C ALA A 284 -7.38 -15.45 19.77
N GLY A 285 -8.45 -15.24 19.00
CA GLY A 285 -9.08 -16.27 18.18
C GLY A 285 -8.11 -16.88 17.17
N GLN A 286 -7.28 -16.07 16.51
CA GLN A 286 -6.27 -16.57 15.57
C GLN A 286 -5.21 -17.46 16.23
N GLU A 287 -4.86 -17.19 17.48
CA GLU A 287 -3.84 -17.94 18.22
C GLU A 287 -4.39 -19.26 18.76
N ILE A 288 -5.66 -19.28 19.19
CA ILE A 288 -6.30 -20.49 19.74
C ILE A 288 -7.09 -21.29 18.70
N ILE A 289 -6.98 -20.97 17.41
CA ILE A 289 -7.85 -21.52 16.37
C ILE A 289 -7.87 -23.06 16.26
N ASN A 290 -6.78 -23.71 16.65
CA ASN A 290 -6.62 -25.17 16.63
C ASN A 290 -7.03 -25.84 17.96
N PHE A 291 -7.50 -25.06 18.94
CA PHE A 291 -7.84 -25.53 20.28
C PHE A 291 -9.36 -25.51 20.49
N GLN A 292 -9.85 -26.34 21.41
CA GLN A 292 -11.28 -26.44 21.72
C GLN A 292 -11.90 -25.13 22.22
N LEU A 293 -11.08 -24.24 22.81
CA LEU A 293 -11.51 -22.94 23.33
C LEU A 293 -11.98 -21.94 22.25
N VAL A 294 -11.81 -22.24 20.96
CA VAL A 294 -12.12 -21.30 19.85
C VAL A 294 -13.60 -20.94 19.74
N GLY A 295 -14.52 -21.80 20.20
CA GLY A 295 -15.98 -21.63 20.02
C GLY A 295 -16.54 -20.28 20.48
N PRO A 296 -16.37 -19.90 21.76
CA PRO A 296 -16.83 -18.60 22.28
C PRO A 296 -16.24 -17.39 21.54
N PHE A 297 -15.00 -17.50 21.05
CA PHE A 297 -14.35 -16.44 20.28
C PHE A 297 -14.96 -16.33 18.88
N ALA A 298 -15.27 -17.46 18.24
CA ALA A 298 -15.94 -17.50 16.95
C ALA A 298 -17.32 -16.85 17.01
N GLU A 299 -18.12 -17.17 18.03
CA GLU A 299 -19.44 -16.56 18.24
C GLU A 299 -19.34 -15.04 18.42
N MET A 300 -18.43 -14.58 19.29
CA MET A 300 -18.23 -13.15 19.50
C MET A 300 -17.71 -12.43 18.25
N ALA A 301 -16.83 -13.06 17.48
CA ALA A 301 -16.36 -12.52 16.20
C ALA A 301 -17.49 -12.39 15.18
N LEU A 302 -18.42 -13.35 15.10
CA LEU A 302 -19.60 -13.25 14.23
C LEU A 302 -20.55 -12.13 14.68
N ASN A 303 -20.66 -11.87 15.98
CA ASN A 303 -21.42 -10.74 16.51
C ASN A 303 -20.76 -9.40 16.15
N PHE A 304 -19.43 -9.29 16.27
CA PHE A 304 -18.70 -8.11 15.83
C PHE A 304 -18.75 -7.90 14.31
N LEU A 305 -18.78 -8.97 13.51
CA LEU A 305 -18.94 -8.87 12.05
C LEU A 305 -20.25 -8.14 11.70
N LEU A 306 -21.34 -8.43 12.41
CA LEU A 306 -22.64 -7.78 12.22
C LEU A 306 -22.76 -6.40 12.89
N HIS A 307 -21.73 -5.90 13.56
CA HIS A 307 -21.76 -4.60 14.22
C HIS A 307 -22.04 -3.48 13.19
N PRO A 308 -22.84 -2.45 13.53
CA PRO A 308 -23.18 -1.38 12.58
C PRO A 308 -21.97 -0.56 12.14
N ASN A 309 -21.03 -0.29 13.06
CA ASN A 309 -19.77 0.36 12.73
C ASN A 309 -18.83 -0.60 11.97
N GLU A 310 -18.54 -0.28 10.72
CA GLU A 310 -17.65 -1.01 9.81
C GLU A 310 -16.22 -1.15 10.35
N ASP A 311 -15.72 -0.11 11.04
CA ASP A 311 -14.38 -0.11 11.62
C ASP A 311 -14.24 -1.13 12.75
N VAL A 312 -15.36 -1.56 13.35
CA VAL A 312 -15.40 -2.68 14.32
C VAL A 312 -15.48 -4.02 13.59
N SER A 313 -16.36 -4.11 12.60
CA SER A 313 -16.62 -5.32 11.82
C SER A 313 -15.38 -5.82 11.07
N VAL A 314 -14.62 -4.91 10.46
CA VAL A 314 -13.42 -5.26 9.67
C VAL A 314 -12.35 -5.97 10.51
N LEU A 315 -12.25 -5.63 11.80
CA LEU A 315 -11.18 -6.10 12.67
C LEU A 315 -11.22 -7.61 12.93
N VAL A 316 -12.40 -8.24 12.82
CA VAL A 316 -12.59 -9.69 13.09
C VAL A 316 -12.54 -10.55 11.84
N ILE A 317 -12.57 -9.96 10.64
CA ILE A 317 -12.51 -10.69 9.36
C ILE A 317 -11.28 -11.61 9.25
N PRO A 318 -10.05 -11.19 9.64
CA PRO A 318 -8.87 -12.05 9.53
C PRO A 318 -8.99 -13.37 10.31
N PHE A 319 -9.55 -13.30 11.52
CA PHE A 319 -9.83 -14.49 12.33
C PHE A 319 -10.89 -15.37 11.66
N LEU A 320 -12.01 -14.81 11.21
CA LEU A 320 -13.08 -15.57 10.56
C LEU A 320 -12.63 -16.25 9.26
N LEU A 321 -11.79 -15.57 8.47
CA LEU A 321 -11.16 -16.13 7.27
C LEU A 321 -10.34 -17.38 7.60
N ARG A 322 -9.55 -17.31 8.68
CA ARG A 322 -8.74 -18.45 9.12
C ARG A 322 -9.63 -19.54 9.70
N LEU A 323 -10.65 -19.17 10.47
CA LEU A 323 -11.60 -20.10 11.09
C LEU A 323 -12.34 -20.92 10.05
N ALA A 324 -12.83 -20.29 8.97
CA ALA A 324 -13.48 -21.00 7.87
C ALA A 324 -12.56 -22.09 7.29
N LYS A 325 -11.28 -21.78 7.06
CA LYS A 325 -10.29 -22.72 6.50
C LYS A 325 -9.93 -23.86 7.44
N THR A 326 -9.75 -23.56 8.73
CA THR A 326 -9.31 -24.56 9.72
C THR A 326 -10.46 -25.42 10.23
N ASN A 327 -11.66 -24.86 10.33
CA ASN A 327 -12.86 -25.52 10.86
C ASN A 327 -14.02 -25.40 9.85
N PRO A 328 -14.05 -26.20 8.77
CA PRO A 328 -15.01 -26.07 7.67
C PRO A 328 -16.48 -26.15 8.07
N GLN A 329 -16.81 -26.80 9.19
CA GLN A 329 -18.16 -26.85 9.77
C GLN A 329 -18.75 -25.47 10.09
N ASN A 330 -17.91 -24.46 10.32
CA ASN A 330 -18.35 -23.08 10.56
C ASN A 330 -18.57 -22.29 9.27
N SER A 331 -18.16 -22.82 8.11
CA SER A 331 -18.14 -22.09 6.84
C SER A 331 -19.52 -21.60 6.40
N GLN A 332 -20.56 -22.43 6.53
CA GLN A 332 -21.92 -22.05 6.17
C GLN A 332 -22.46 -20.89 7.05
N THR A 333 -22.24 -20.94 8.37
CA THR A 333 -22.64 -19.87 9.29
C THR A 333 -21.87 -18.57 9.02
N ILE A 334 -20.56 -18.67 8.76
CA ILE A 334 -19.74 -17.52 8.37
C ILE A 334 -20.26 -16.91 7.07
N LEU A 335 -20.59 -17.74 6.07
CA LEU A 335 -21.14 -17.29 4.79
C LEU A 335 -22.46 -16.54 4.96
N GLU A 336 -23.39 -17.10 5.74
CA GLU A 336 -24.68 -16.45 6.05
C GLU A 336 -24.49 -15.06 6.67
N LYS A 337 -23.64 -14.96 7.70
CA LYS A 337 -23.40 -13.70 8.41
C LYS A 337 -22.66 -12.69 7.55
N ALA A 338 -21.70 -13.13 6.74
CA ALA A 338 -20.97 -12.28 5.81
C ALA A 338 -21.88 -11.74 4.70
N LEU A 339 -22.75 -12.57 4.10
CA LEU A 339 -23.76 -12.12 3.13
C LEU A 339 -24.73 -11.12 3.76
N THR A 340 -25.18 -11.38 4.99
CA THR A 340 -26.07 -10.44 5.71
C THR A 340 -25.40 -9.09 5.95
N LYS A 341 -24.09 -9.09 6.26
CA LYS A 341 -23.33 -7.84 6.41
C LYS A 341 -23.17 -7.13 5.07
N LEU A 342 -22.87 -7.85 3.97
CA LEU A 342 -22.83 -7.27 2.62
C LEU A 342 -24.15 -6.62 2.24
N ASP A 343 -25.29 -7.28 2.46
CA ASP A 343 -26.61 -6.71 2.15
C ASP A 343 -26.79 -5.35 2.85
N SER A 344 -26.51 -5.31 4.16
CA SER A 344 -26.66 -4.10 4.96
C SER A 344 -25.72 -2.98 4.49
N TYR A 345 -24.51 -3.35 4.05
CA TYR A 345 -23.51 -2.41 3.58
C TYR A 345 -23.87 -1.84 2.21
N LEU A 346 -24.35 -2.68 1.28
CA LEU A 346 -24.78 -2.25 -0.04
C LEU A 346 -26.00 -1.32 0.02
N VAL A 347 -26.98 -1.62 0.87
CA VAL A 347 -28.13 -0.72 1.11
C VAL A 347 -27.65 0.60 1.73
N THR A 348 -26.82 0.53 2.77
CA THR A 348 -26.39 1.73 3.47
C THR A 348 -25.50 2.61 2.59
N SER A 349 -24.55 2.04 1.86
CA SER A 349 -23.55 2.81 1.10
C SER A 349 -24.05 3.19 -0.30
N ILE A 350 -24.55 2.20 -1.06
CA ILE A 350 -24.86 2.40 -2.47
C ILE A 350 -26.28 2.94 -2.65
N GLU A 351 -27.27 2.35 -1.98
CA GLU A 351 -28.66 2.78 -2.16
C GLU A 351 -28.93 4.17 -1.54
N ASN A 352 -28.39 4.46 -0.35
CA ASN A 352 -28.64 5.73 0.34
C ASN A 352 -27.69 6.87 -0.04
N PHE A 353 -26.42 6.58 -0.37
CA PHE A 353 -25.41 7.60 -0.65
C PHE A 353 -24.86 7.57 -2.08
N GLY A 354 -25.31 6.62 -2.92
CA GLY A 354 -24.91 6.52 -4.32
C GLY A 354 -23.44 6.19 -4.56
N THR A 355 -22.69 5.81 -3.52
CA THR A 355 -21.23 5.67 -3.57
C THR A 355 -20.75 4.50 -2.73
N ILE A 356 -19.58 3.94 -3.09
CA ILE A 356 -18.88 2.95 -2.28
C ILE A 356 -17.76 3.70 -1.53
N ASP A 357 -18.08 4.18 -0.34
CA ASP A 357 -17.16 5.01 0.45
C ASP A 357 -15.92 4.25 0.97
N LYS A 358 -16.00 2.91 1.09
CA LYS A 358 -14.91 2.06 1.61
C LYS A 358 -14.70 0.79 0.78
N VAL A 359 -14.06 0.95 -0.39
CA VAL A 359 -13.72 -0.16 -1.30
C VAL A 359 -12.95 -1.29 -0.59
N ASP A 360 -11.98 -0.94 0.27
CA ASP A 360 -11.18 -1.92 1.01
C ASP A 360 -12.01 -2.76 2.00
N TYR A 361 -13.09 -2.20 2.54
CA TYR A 361 -13.98 -2.93 3.44
C TYR A 361 -14.84 -3.94 2.68
N LEU A 362 -15.37 -3.52 1.53
CA LEU A 362 -16.11 -4.39 0.61
C LEU A 362 -15.25 -5.58 0.18
N GLU A 363 -14.00 -5.34 -0.25
CA GLU A 363 -13.08 -6.42 -0.67
C GLU A 363 -12.82 -7.43 0.46
N GLN A 364 -12.70 -6.97 1.71
CA GLN A 364 -12.46 -7.84 2.86
C GLN A 364 -13.65 -8.75 3.18
N ILE A 365 -14.89 -8.24 3.14
CA ILE A 365 -16.07 -9.09 3.36
C ILE A 365 -16.27 -10.04 2.18
N THR A 366 -16.06 -9.58 0.94
CA THR A 366 -16.14 -10.43 -0.26
C THR A 366 -15.11 -11.56 -0.22
N ASN A 367 -13.89 -11.29 0.25
CA ASN A 367 -12.91 -12.34 0.47
C ASN A 367 -13.36 -13.35 1.55
N LEU A 368 -14.04 -12.88 2.60
CA LEU A 368 -14.63 -13.76 3.62
C LEU A 368 -15.72 -14.67 3.04
N THR A 369 -16.63 -14.12 2.23
CA THR A 369 -17.65 -14.93 1.55
C THR A 369 -17.02 -15.93 0.59
N HIS A 370 -16.01 -15.53 -0.19
CA HIS A 370 -15.27 -16.43 -1.10
C HIS A 370 -14.65 -17.62 -0.36
N ILE A 371 -13.92 -17.36 0.72
CA ILE A 371 -13.29 -18.42 1.49
C ILE A 371 -14.35 -19.32 2.11
N ALA A 372 -15.38 -18.77 2.74
CA ALA A 372 -16.44 -19.55 3.36
C ALA A 372 -17.18 -20.43 2.31
N LEU A 373 -17.52 -19.86 1.16
CA LEU A 373 -18.15 -20.57 0.04
C LEU A 373 -17.29 -21.75 -0.43
N THR A 374 -15.98 -21.56 -0.60
CA THR A 374 -15.10 -22.58 -1.20
C THR A 374 -14.74 -23.75 -0.29
N GLN A 375 -14.95 -23.68 1.03
CA GLN A 375 -14.61 -24.79 1.95
C GLN A 375 -15.55 -25.99 1.82
N ASP A 376 -16.85 -25.75 1.62
CA ASP A 376 -17.86 -26.77 1.33
C ASP A 376 -18.69 -26.32 0.13
N TYR A 377 -18.01 -26.27 -1.02
CA TYR A 377 -18.49 -25.57 -2.19
C TYR A 377 -19.88 -25.98 -2.68
N PRO A 378 -20.22 -27.28 -2.83
CA PRO A 378 -21.55 -27.67 -3.28
C PRO A 378 -22.68 -27.27 -2.31
N ASN A 379 -22.48 -27.49 -1.00
CA ASN A 379 -23.51 -27.22 0.00
C ASN A 379 -23.68 -25.70 0.20
N ASN A 380 -22.58 -24.97 0.30
CA ASN A 380 -22.60 -23.52 0.48
C ASN A 380 -23.11 -22.79 -0.77
N PHE A 381 -22.80 -23.29 -1.97
CA PHE A 381 -23.39 -22.80 -3.22
C PHE A 381 -24.90 -23.01 -3.24
N ALA A 382 -25.37 -24.23 -2.97
CA ALA A 382 -26.80 -24.54 -2.95
C ALA A 382 -27.54 -23.70 -1.90
N TYR A 383 -26.98 -23.56 -0.70
CA TYR A 383 -27.51 -22.68 0.34
C TYR A 383 -27.65 -21.24 -0.15
N MET A 384 -26.58 -20.67 -0.71
CA MET A 384 -26.56 -19.28 -1.17
C MET A 384 -27.56 -19.04 -2.31
N ILE A 385 -27.64 -19.94 -3.29
CA ILE A 385 -28.59 -19.83 -4.41
C ILE A 385 -30.04 -19.97 -3.94
N ASN A 386 -30.30 -20.82 -2.94
CA ASN A 386 -31.63 -20.97 -2.36
C ASN A 386 -32.10 -19.72 -1.60
N GLN A 387 -31.18 -18.90 -1.08
CA GLN A 387 -31.53 -17.60 -0.47
C GLN A 387 -32.08 -16.60 -1.51
N TRP A 388 -31.73 -16.76 -2.78
CA TRP A 388 -32.26 -15.94 -3.88
C TRP A 388 -33.55 -16.50 -4.48
N GLY A 389 -33.66 -17.83 -4.61
CA GLY A 389 -34.81 -18.47 -5.25
C GLY A 389 -34.71 -18.46 -6.78
N ASP A 390 -35.84 -18.32 -7.47
CA ASP A 390 -35.98 -18.45 -8.94
C ASP A 390 -35.83 -17.12 -9.71
N GLY A 391 -35.51 -16.02 -9.02
CA GLY A 391 -35.40 -14.69 -9.62
C GLY A 391 -36.74 -13.98 -9.85
N SER A 392 -37.87 -14.54 -9.41
CA SER A 392 -39.18 -13.87 -9.48
C SER A 392 -39.31 -12.64 -8.58
N ILE A 393 -38.42 -12.52 -7.58
CA ILE A 393 -38.42 -11.48 -6.53
C ILE A 393 -37.39 -10.37 -6.75
N VAL A 394 -36.95 -10.17 -8.01
CA VAL A 394 -35.88 -9.20 -8.34
C VAL A 394 -36.10 -7.80 -7.74
N ASN A 395 -37.34 -7.35 -7.70
CA ASN A 395 -37.69 -6.02 -7.18
C ASN A 395 -37.85 -5.96 -5.65
N THR A 396 -37.92 -7.10 -4.95
CA THR A 396 -38.18 -7.13 -3.50
C THR A 396 -36.98 -7.58 -2.67
N ASN A 397 -35.95 -8.18 -3.28
CA ASN A 397 -34.73 -8.59 -2.57
C ASN A 397 -33.43 -8.32 -3.34
N LEU A 398 -33.38 -7.18 -4.05
CA LEU A 398 -32.21 -6.80 -4.84
C LEU A 398 -30.88 -6.78 -4.03
N PRO A 399 -30.81 -6.27 -2.78
CA PRO A 399 -29.57 -6.29 -2.01
C PRO A 399 -28.95 -7.68 -1.85
N ARG A 400 -29.78 -8.69 -1.55
CA ARG A 400 -29.32 -10.08 -1.43
C ARG A 400 -28.82 -10.61 -2.77
N ALA A 401 -29.50 -10.27 -3.87
CA ALA A 401 -29.05 -10.62 -5.22
C ALA A 401 -27.65 -10.05 -5.48
N CYS A 402 -27.46 -8.76 -5.22
CA CYS A 402 -26.17 -8.08 -5.39
C CYS A 402 -25.07 -8.75 -4.57
N SER A 403 -25.31 -8.98 -3.27
CA SER A 403 -24.33 -9.65 -2.39
C SER A 403 -23.93 -11.02 -2.91
N ILE A 404 -24.89 -11.80 -3.44
CA ILE A 404 -24.64 -13.13 -3.98
C ILE A 404 -23.82 -13.05 -5.27
N ILE A 405 -24.19 -12.19 -6.23
CA ILE A 405 -23.44 -12.03 -7.49
C ILE A 405 -22.01 -11.61 -7.20
N HIS A 406 -21.86 -10.57 -6.37
CA HIS A 406 -20.59 -10.02 -5.99
C HIS A 406 -19.69 -11.08 -5.31
N SER A 407 -20.28 -11.92 -4.45
CA SER A 407 -19.58 -12.99 -3.71
C SER A 407 -19.28 -14.24 -4.52
N ILE A 408 -19.84 -14.43 -5.72
CA ILE A 408 -19.61 -15.66 -6.48
C ILE A 408 -18.90 -15.41 -7.80
N GLN A 409 -18.94 -14.17 -8.29
CA GLN A 409 -18.36 -13.78 -9.56
C GLN A 409 -16.94 -14.33 -9.71
N ASP A 410 -16.05 -14.09 -8.75
CA ASP A 410 -14.65 -14.51 -8.85
C ASP A 410 -14.46 -16.02 -8.69
N VAL A 411 -15.31 -16.67 -7.89
CA VAL A 411 -15.24 -18.12 -7.64
C VAL A 411 -15.60 -18.90 -8.92
N LEU A 412 -16.66 -18.47 -9.61
CA LEU A 412 -17.16 -19.11 -10.82
C LEU A 412 -16.51 -18.62 -12.12
N SER A 413 -15.77 -17.50 -12.07
CA SER A 413 -15.07 -16.92 -13.24
C SER A 413 -14.05 -17.86 -13.89
N SER A 414 -13.66 -18.94 -13.22
CA SER A 414 -12.79 -19.98 -13.78
C SER A 414 -13.42 -20.79 -14.91
N GLY A 415 -14.76 -20.76 -15.03
CA GLY A 415 -15.49 -21.52 -16.05
C GLY A 415 -15.91 -22.93 -15.63
N GLU A 416 -15.63 -23.35 -14.39
CA GLU A 416 -16.05 -24.64 -13.82
C GLU A 416 -16.57 -24.50 -12.37
N PRO A 417 -17.53 -25.34 -11.91
CA PRO A 417 -18.25 -26.37 -12.65
C PRO A 417 -19.35 -25.78 -13.55
N LYS A 418 -19.40 -26.20 -14.82
CA LYS A 418 -20.36 -25.67 -15.82
C LYS A 418 -21.83 -25.72 -15.39
N GLN A 419 -22.24 -26.75 -14.64
CA GLN A 419 -23.63 -26.88 -14.17
C GLN A 419 -24.02 -25.74 -13.23
N MET A 420 -23.15 -25.40 -12.27
CA MET A 420 -23.37 -24.30 -11.33
C MET A 420 -23.35 -22.95 -12.04
N ILE A 421 -22.47 -22.78 -13.03
CA ILE A 421 -22.44 -21.56 -13.86
C ILE A 421 -23.75 -21.39 -14.63
N ASN A 422 -24.24 -22.46 -15.26
CA ASN A 422 -25.50 -22.42 -15.99
C ASN A 422 -26.69 -22.12 -15.08
N GLU A 423 -26.75 -22.76 -13.91
CA GLU A 423 -27.78 -22.47 -12.91
C GLU A 423 -27.72 -21.00 -12.46
N PHE A 424 -26.52 -20.50 -12.17
CA PHE A 424 -26.32 -19.13 -11.75
C PHE A 424 -26.71 -18.11 -12.83
N VAL A 425 -26.22 -18.26 -14.06
CA VAL A 425 -26.58 -17.36 -15.18
C VAL A 425 -28.08 -17.38 -15.41
N MET A 426 -28.73 -18.55 -15.40
CA MET A 426 -30.19 -18.64 -15.59
C MET A 426 -30.98 -17.90 -14.50
N ARG A 427 -30.62 -18.06 -13.22
CA ARG A 427 -31.34 -17.44 -12.09
C ARG A 427 -31.10 -15.94 -11.96
N PHE A 428 -29.95 -15.44 -12.43
CA PHE A 428 -29.56 -14.04 -12.29
C PHE A 428 -29.66 -13.23 -13.59
N PHE A 429 -29.93 -13.86 -14.74
CA PHE A 429 -30.20 -13.18 -16.01
C PHE A 429 -31.26 -12.08 -15.92
N PRO A 430 -32.38 -12.22 -15.17
CA PRO A 430 -33.35 -11.14 -15.03
C PRO A 430 -32.78 -9.80 -14.54
N ILE A 431 -31.62 -9.80 -13.88
CA ILE A 431 -30.99 -8.57 -13.36
C ILE A 431 -30.53 -7.63 -14.48
N ILE A 432 -30.03 -8.16 -15.59
CA ILE A 432 -29.62 -7.33 -16.73
C ILE A 432 -30.81 -6.71 -17.47
N GLN A 433 -32.02 -7.18 -17.19
CA GLN A 433 -33.25 -6.70 -17.83
C GLN A 433 -33.91 -5.57 -17.03
N ILE A 434 -33.42 -5.26 -15.83
CA ILE A 434 -33.92 -4.16 -15.01
C ILE A 434 -33.52 -2.82 -15.66
N GLU A 435 -34.35 -1.79 -15.47
CA GLU A 435 -33.94 -0.42 -15.80
C GLU A 435 -33.02 0.14 -14.70
N PRO A 436 -31.82 0.66 -15.04
CA PRO A 436 -30.84 1.16 -14.06
C PRO A 436 -31.25 2.53 -13.50
N ASP A 437 -32.32 2.57 -12.70
CA ASP A 437 -32.89 3.79 -12.13
C ASP A 437 -32.25 4.21 -10.80
N ASN A 438 -31.58 3.29 -10.11
CA ASN A 438 -30.84 3.58 -8.87
C ASN A 438 -29.43 2.94 -8.84
N PRO A 439 -28.53 3.45 -7.97
CA PRO A 439 -27.15 2.98 -7.92
C PRO A 439 -26.98 1.49 -7.59
N LEU A 440 -27.87 0.92 -6.76
CA LEU A 440 -27.81 -0.50 -6.41
C LEU A 440 -28.13 -1.41 -7.60
N GLN A 441 -29.10 -1.01 -8.44
CA GLN A 441 -29.44 -1.71 -9.68
C GLN A 441 -28.27 -1.67 -10.66
N VAL A 442 -27.64 -0.50 -10.83
CA VAL A 442 -26.45 -0.36 -11.66
C VAL A 442 -25.35 -1.30 -11.17
N PHE A 443 -25.08 -1.30 -9.86
CA PHE A 443 -24.06 -2.17 -9.27
C PHE A 443 -24.34 -3.66 -9.55
N ALA A 444 -25.59 -4.10 -9.39
CA ALA A 444 -26.02 -5.46 -9.70
C ALA A 444 -25.78 -5.85 -11.17
N ILE A 445 -26.17 -4.95 -12.08
CA ILE A 445 -26.02 -5.10 -13.52
C ILE A 445 -24.53 -5.18 -13.89
N ALA A 446 -23.73 -4.27 -13.34
CA ALA A 446 -22.28 -4.22 -13.54
C ALA A 446 -21.61 -5.54 -13.16
N ASP A 447 -21.88 -6.03 -11.95
CA ASP A 447 -21.30 -7.30 -11.46
C ASP A 447 -21.76 -8.49 -12.30
N PHE A 448 -23.05 -8.55 -12.68
CA PHE A 448 -23.53 -9.60 -13.57
C PHE A 448 -22.82 -9.58 -14.93
N ILE A 449 -22.62 -8.39 -15.52
CA ILE A 449 -21.91 -8.24 -16.80
C ILE A 449 -20.47 -8.70 -16.67
N ARG A 450 -19.74 -8.29 -15.61
CA ARG A 450 -18.35 -8.72 -15.36
C ARG A 450 -18.26 -10.24 -15.23
N PHE A 451 -19.19 -10.83 -14.47
CA PHE A 451 -19.28 -12.27 -14.35
C PHE A 451 -19.54 -12.95 -15.70
N PHE A 452 -20.53 -12.49 -16.46
CA PHE A 452 -20.84 -13.08 -17.77
C PHE A 452 -19.67 -12.95 -18.74
N ILE A 453 -18.95 -11.82 -18.74
CA ILE A 453 -17.72 -11.67 -19.52
C ILE A 453 -16.73 -12.77 -19.14
N ALA A 454 -16.58 -13.12 -17.86
CA ALA A 454 -15.67 -14.18 -17.42
C ALA A 454 -16.04 -15.56 -18.02
N VAL A 455 -17.32 -15.91 -18.03
CA VAL A 455 -17.80 -17.26 -18.39
C VAL A 455 -18.43 -17.38 -19.80
N GLY A 456 -18.59 -16.27 -20.53
CA GLY A 456 -19.35 -16.21 -21.79
C GLY A 456 -18.83 -17.12 -22.91
N ASP A 457 -17.57 -17.55 -22.83
CA ASP A 457 -16.98 -18.54 -23.75
C ASP A 457 -17.67 -19.92 -23.67
N ASN A 458 -18.39 -20.21 -22.59
CA ASN A 458 -19.17 -21.44 -22.42
C ASN A 458 -20.53 -21.41 -23.14
N TYR A 459 -20.97 -20.24 -23.64
CA TYR A 459 -22.31 -20.04 -24.19
C TYR A 459 -22.32 -19.97 -25.72
N GLN A 460 -23.47 -20.26 -26.31
CA GLN A 460 -23.69 -20.19 -27.76
C GLN A 460 -23.88 -18.74 -28.23
N LYS A 461 -23.77 -18.51 -29.55
CA LYS A 461 -23.83 -17.17 -30.15
C LYS A 461 -25.13 -16.43 -29.81
N GLU A 462 -26.25 -17.14 -29.78
CA GLU A 462 -27.57 -16.56 -29.52
C GLU A 462 -27.64 -15.97 -28.10
N GLN A 463 -27.09 -16.69 -27.11
CA GLN A 463 -27.05 -16.27 -25.72
C GLN A 463 -26.09 -15.10 -25.50
N VAL A 464 -24.88 -15.18 -26.09
CA VAL A 464 -23.89 -14.08 -26.04
C VAL A 464 -24.46 -12.81 -26.69
N SER A 465 -25.15 -12.96 -27.83
CA SER A 465 -25.76 -11.83 -28.55
C SER A 465 -26.97 -11.26 -27.81
N ALA A 466 -27.73 -12.07 -27.07
CA ALA A 466 -28.80 -11.59 -26.20
C ALA A 466 -28.25 -10.71 -25.07
N VAL A 467 -27.19 -11.16 -24.38
CA VAL A 467 -26.52 -10.35 -23.35
C VAL A 467 -25.93 -9.08 -23.96
N PHE A 468 -25.28 -9.16 -25.13
CA PHE A 468 -24.73 -8.00 -25.83
C PHE A 468 -25.78 -6.92 -26.09
N ARG A 469 -26.99 -7.31 -26.53
CA ARG A 469 -28.11 -6.37 -26.76
C ARG A 469 -28.51 -5.65 -25.48
N GLU A 470 -28.63 -6.38 -24.36
CA GLU A 470 -28.96 -5.78 -23.07
C GLU A 470 -27.85 -4.85 -22.56
N VAL A 471 -26.58 -5.23 -22.71
CA VAL A 471 -25.46 -4.34 -22.37
C VAL A 471 -25.51 -3.06 -23.21
N CYS A 472 -25.79 -3.14 -24.51
CA CYS A 472 -25.95 -1.96 -25.37
C CYS A 472 -27.12 -1.09 -24.92
N ARG A 473 -28.28 -1.70 -24.63
CA ARG A 473 -29.49 -1.02 -24.16
C ARG A 473 -29.21 -0.23 -22.88
N ILE A 474 -28.60 -0.88 -21.89
CA ILE A 474 -28.27 -0.28 -20.59
C ILE A 474 -27.23 0.82 -20.76
N SER A 475 -26.14 0.57 -21.50
CA SER A 475 -25.06 1.56 -21.68
C SER A 475 -25.58 2.87 -22.31
N MET A 476 -26.55 2.76 -23.22
CA MET A 476 -27.18 3.90 -23.89
C MET A 476 -28.44 4.41 -23.17
N SER A 477 -28.82 3.85 -22.02
CA SER A 477 -30.04 4.25 -21.32
C SER A 477 -29.94 5.70 -20.85
N PRO A 478 -30.98 6.52 -21.07
CA PRO A 478 -31.05 7.87 -20.53
C PRO A 478 -31.28 7.90 -19.01
N SER A 479 -31.71 6.79 -18.39
CA SER A 479 -31.90 6.70 -16.93
C SER A 479 -30.58 6.82 -16.16
N ILE A 480 -29.45 6.44 -16.78
CA ILE A 480 -28.12 6.61 -16.20
C ILE A 480 -27.67 8.05 -16.39
N THR A 481 -28.01 8.89 -15.41
CA THR A 481 -27.64 10.31 -15.38
C THR A 481 -26.22 10.54 -14.88
N ASP A 482 -25.69 9.62 -14.07
CA ASP A 482 -24.32 9.66 -13.57
C ASP A 482 -23.33 9.26 -14.68
N GLU A 483 -22.46 10.21 -15.05
CA GLU A 483 -21.48 10.03 -16.13
C GLU A 483 -20.38 9.01 -15.78
N GLN A 484 -19.97 8.92 -14.52
CA GLN A 484 -18.97 7.96 -14.06
C GLN A 484 -19.50 6.54 -14.18
N VAL A 485 -20.73 6.32 -13.70
CA VAL A 485 -21.44 5.04 -13.82
C VAL A 485 -21.64 4.65 -15.28
N LYS A 486 -22.06 5.61 -16.11
CA LYS A 486 -22.21 5.39 -17.56
C LYS A 486 -20.90 5.00 -18.21
N ASN A 487 -19.80 5.65 -17.84
CA ASN A 487 -18.46 5.31 -18.33
C ASN A 487 -18.01 3.92 -17.90
N GLU A 488 -18.34 3.50 -16.67
CA GLU A 488 -18.04 2.16 -16.16
C GLU A 488 -18.75 1.07 -16.98
N ILE A 489 -20.07 1.20 -17.17
CA ILE A 489 -20.86 0.25 -17.99
C ILE A 489 -20.36 0.24 -19.44
N SER A 490 -20.07 1.41 -19.99
CA SER A 490 -19.53 1.51 -21.37
C SER A 490 -18.13 0.87 -21.49
N SER A 491 -17.30 0.93 -20.43
CA SER A 491 -16.01 0.23 -20.40
C SER A 491 -16.16 -1.29 -20.34
N MET A 492 -17.21 -1.79 -19.68
CA MET A 492 -17.56 -3.21 -19.66
C MET A 492 -18.03 -3.69 -21.03
N LEU A 493 -18.78 -2.85 -21.78
CA LEU A 493 -19.13 -3.13 -23.17
C LEU A 493 -17.88 -3.33 -24.05
N ILE A 494 -16.86 -2.47 -23.94
CA ILE A 494 -15.58 -2.66 -24.65
C ILE A 494 -14.96 -4.01 -24.31
N THR A 495 -14.92 -4.35 -23.02
CA THR A 495 -14.30 -5.59 -22.54
C THR A 495 -15.07 -6.82 -23.02
N PHE A 496 -16.40 -6.73 -23.01
CA PHE A 496 -17.30 -7.73 -23.58
C PHE A 496 -17.01 -7.96 -25.07
N ILE A 497 -16.95 -6.89 -25.88
CA ILE A 497 -16.68 -6.99 -27.32
C ILE A 497 -15.30 -7.60 -27.57
N LYS A 498 -14.26 -7.16 -26.84
CA LYS A 498 -12.91 -7.70 -27.01
C LYS A 498 -12.84 -9.20 -26.78
N LYS A 499 -13.52 -9.70 -25.74
CA LYS A 499 -13.46 -11.11 -25.34
C LYS A 499 -14.38 -11.99 -26.19
N MET A 500 -15.61 -11.55 -26.45
CA MET A 500 -16.64 -12.35 -27.11
C MET A 500 -16.72 -12.16 -28.64
N ASN A 501 -15.75 -11.47 -29.26
CA ASN A 501 -15.87 -10.88 -30.60
C ASN A 501 -16.45 -11.82 -31.69
N VAL A 502 -16.09 -13.11 -31.69
CA VAL A 502 -16.47 -14.08 -32.75
C VAL A 502 -17.91 -14.57 -32.56
N LYS A 503 -18.47 -14.39 -31.37
CA LYS A 503 -19.80 -14.87 -30.96
C LYS A 503 -20.86 -13.79 -30.92
N ILE A 504 -20.49 -12.53 -31.14
CA ILE A 504 -21.43 -11.40 -31.14
C ILE A 504 -22.02 -11.27 -32.54
N GLU A 505 -23.33 -11.47 -32.63
CA GLU A 505 -24.14 -11.10 -33.78
C GLU A 505 -24.83 -9.76 -33.48
N PHE A 506 -24.65 -8.79 -34.38
CA PHE A 506 -25.13 -7.42 -34.19
C PHE A 506 -25.52 -6.78 -35.52
N ASP A 507 -26.38 -5.76 -35.45
CA ASP A 507 -26.71 -4.91 -36.59
C ASP A 507 -25.57 -3.89 -36.84
N PRO A 508 -24.94 -3.87 -38.03
CA PRO A 508 -23.88 -2.92 -38.36
C PRO A 508 -24.23 -1.44 -38.13
N GLN A 509 -25.53 -1.07 -38.14
CA GLN A 509 -25.96 0.30 -37.87
C GLN A 509 -25.55 0.80 -36.47
N ILE A 510 -25.38 -0.10 -35.50
CA ILE A 510 -24.94 0.25 -34.14
C ILE A 510 -23.58 0.95 -34.12
N ILE A 511 -22.71 0.66 -35.10
CA ILE A 511 -21.37 1.28 -35.22
C ILE A 511 -21.51 2.79 -35.42
N MET A 512 -22.43 3.22 -36.30
CA MET A 512 -22.68 4.64 -36.55
C MET A 512 -23.39 5.31 -35.39
N VAL A 513 -24.27 4.60 -34.70
CA VAL A 513 -24.91 5.08 -33.45
C VAL A 513 -23.84 5.34 -32.38
N PHE A 514 -22.88 4.44 -32.22
CA PHE A 514 -21.79 4.63 -31.26
C PHE A 514 -20.89 5.81 -31.63
N VAL A 515 -20.54 5.97 -32.92
CA VAL A 515 -19.73 7.11 -33.39
C VAL A 515 -20.44 8.44 -33.16
N SER A 516 -21.76 8.51 -33.38
CA SER A 516 -22.52 9.75 -33.20
C SER A 516 -22.68 10.19 -31.75
N THR A 517 -22.49 9.28 -30.77
CA THR A 517 -22.50 9.66 -29.34
C THR A 517 -21.35 10.57 -28.93
N LEU A 518 -20.24 10.55 -29.69
CA LEU A 518 -18.97 11.21 -29.34
C LEU A 518 -18.42 10.84 -27.95
N ASN A 519 -18.88 9.74 -27.34
CA ASN A 519 -18.33 9.24 -26.09
C ASN A 519 -17.13 8.32 -26.37
N ASN A 520 -16.01 8.55 -25.67
CA ASN A 520 -14.76 7.80 -25.84
C ASN A 520 -14.95 6.27 -25.84
N GLN A 521 -15.80 5.74 -24.95
CA GLN A 521 -15.99 4.30 -24.80
C GLN A 521 -16.82 3.71 -25.94
N PHE A 522 -17.92 4.37 -26.33
CA PHE A 522 -18.74 3.92 -27.46
C PHE A 522 -17.97 4.02 -28.77
N VAL A 523 -17.24 5.11 -29.00
CA VAL A 523 -16.40 5.26 -30.19
C VAL A 523 -15.32 4.18 -30.23
N ALA A 524 -14.67 3.86 -29.11
CA ALA A 524 -13.75 2.73 -29.06
C ALA A 524 -14.44 1.38 -29.34
N ALA A 525 -15.65 1.16 -28.80
CA ALA A 525 -16.46 -0.04 -29.08
C ALA A 525 -16.82 -0.16 -30.57
N ALA A 526 -17.13 0.95 -31.24
CA ALA A 526 -17.38 1.00 -32.68
C ALA A 526 -16.18 0.48 -33.48
N GLY A 527 -14.97 0.97 -33.18
CA GLY A 527 -13.75 0.49 -33.84
C GLY A 527 -13.48 -1.01 -33.62
N LEU A 528 -13.85 -1.56 -32.46
CA LEU A 528 -13.75 -3.00 -32.21
C LEU A 528 -14.78 -3.81 -33.00
N LEU A 529 -16.01 -3.32 -33.14
CA LEU A 529 -17.08 -3.98 -33.90
C LEU A 529 -16.79 -3.97 -35.40
N ILE A 530 -16.15 -2.92 -35.93
CA ILE A 530 -15.72 -2.86 -37.34
C ILE A 530 -14.85 -4.07 -37.70
N ARG A 531 -14.01 -4.56 -36.78
CA ARG A 531 -13.20 -5.77 -36.99
C ARG A 531 -14.04 -7.04 -37.18
N ASN A 532 -15.23 -7.09 -36.60
CA ASN A 532 -16.09 -8.27 -36.64
C ASN A 532 -16.98 -8.30 -37.89
N LEU A 533 -16.99 -7.23 -38.68
CA LEU A 533 -17.71 -7.17 -39.94
C LEU A 533 -17.06 -8.10 -40.98
N GLN A 534 -17.84 -9.02 -41.52
CA GLN A 534 -17.39 -9.89 -42.62
C GLN A 534 -17.41 -9.18 -43.98
N VAL A 535 -18.20 -8.11 -44.11
CA VAL A 535 -18.41 -7.34 -45.36
C VAL A 535 -18.44 -5.84 -45.02
N ASN A 536 -18.02 -4.98 -45.95
CA ASN A 536 -18.08 -3.51 -45.83
C ASN A 536 -17.22 -2.88 -44.71
N GLN A 537 -16.20 -3.58 -44.20
CA GLN A 537 -15.30 -3.06 -43.17
C GLN A 537 -14.66 -1.71 -43.57
N GLY A 538 -14.11 -1.64 -44.79
CA GLY A 538 -13.41 -0.44 -45.28
C GLY A 538 -14.31 0.79 -45.42
N PRO A 539 -15.44 0.70 -46.16
CA PRO A 539 -16.39 1.80 -46.29
C PRO A 539 -16.93 2.34 -44.95
N ILE A 540 -17.26 1.44 -44.01
CA ILE A 540 -17.74 1.85 -42.68
C ILE A 540 -16.63 2.55 -41.89
N PHE A 541 -15.39 2.04 -41.93
CA PHE A 541 -14.25 2.71 -41.32
C PHE A 541 -14.03 4.13 -41.87
N GLU A 542 -14.09 4.30 -43.19
CA GLU A 542 -13.89 5.60 -43.83
C GLU A 542 -14.96 6.62 -43.44
N GLU A 543 -16.23 6.18 -43.39
CA GLU A 543 -17.34 7.05 -42.96
C GLU A 543 -17.21 7.45 -41.49
N CYS A 544 -16.86 6.52 -40.60
CA CYS A 544 -16.58 6.83 -39.19
C CYS A 544 -15.43 7.85 -39.04
N MET A 545 -14.31 7.63 -39.73
CA MET A 545 -13.16 8.54 -39.69
C MET A 545 -13.51 9.93 -40.23
N LYS A 546 -14.29 9.99 -41.31
CA LYS A 546 -14.74 11.26 -41.89
C LYS A 546 -15.60 12.06 -40.90
N GLN A 547 -16.55 11.41 -40.23
CA GLN A 547 -17.36 12.07 -39.19
C GLN A 547 -16.48 12.57 -38.02
N LEU A 548 -15.59 11.71 -37.51
CA LEU A 548 -14.69 12.07 -36.41
C LEU A 548 -13.74 13.22 -36.78
N GLN A 549 -13.26 13.27 -38.02
CA GLN A 549 -12.44 14.38 -38.52
C GLN A 549 -13.22 15.69 -38.63
N ILE A 550 -14.48 15.65 -39.06
CA ILE A 550 -15.36 16.83 -39.08
C ILE A 550 -15.50 17.39 -37.65
N VAL A 551 -15.73 16.50 -36.68
CA VAL A 551 -15.84 16.90 -35.26
C VAL A 551 -14.53 17.54 -34.77
N LEU A 552 -13.39 16.95 -35.10
CA LEU A 552 -12.07 17.49 -34.73
C LEU A 552 -11.78 18.86 -35.38
N GLN A 553 -12.17 19.05 -36.65
CA GLN A 553 -12.01 20.32 -37.36
C GLN A 553 -12.91 21.42 -36.79
N GLN A 554 -14.12 21.06 -36.34
CA GLN A 554 -15.08 21.99 -35.75
C GLN A 554 -14.79 22.29 -34.28
N ASN A 555 -14.21 21.33 -33.54
CA ASN A 555 -13.90 21.42 -32.13
C ASN A 555 -12.45 20.98 -31.89
N GLN A 556 -11.49 21.90 -31.99
CA GLN A 556 -10.08 21.67 -31.64
C GLN A 556 -9.85 21.55 -30.12
N ARG A 557 -10.82 21.02 -29.37
CA ARG A 557 -10.74 20.80 -27.93
C ARG A 557 -10.08 19.46 -27.64
N GLU A 558 -9.43 19.36 -26.48
CA GLU A 558 -8.78 18.15 -25.98
C GLU A 558 -9.71 16.93 -25.99
N ASP A 559 -10.98 17.10 -25.61
CA ASP A 559 -11.98 16.01 -25.59
C ASP A 559 -12.22 15.39 -26.97
N ALA A 560 -12.30 16.22 -28.02
CA ALA A 560 -12.51 15.74 -29.37
C ALA A 560 -11.30 14.91 -29.85
N ILE A 561 -10.08 15.33 -29.51
CA ILE A 561 -8.86 14.58 -29.81
C ILE A 561 -8.88 13.23 -29.09
N HIS A 562 -9.29 13.18 -27.81
CA HIS A 562 -9.43 11.94 -27.06
C HIS A 562 -10.41 10.95 -27.70
N VAL A 563 -11.55 11.44 -28.21
CA VAL A 563 -12.56 10.60 -28.89
C VAL A 563 -11.97 9.97 -30.15
N VAL A 564 -11.33 10.77 -31.01
CA VAL A 564 -10.73 10.24 -32.25
C VAL A 564 -9.57 9.29 -31.95
N LEU A 565 -8.71 9.62 -30.98
CA LEU A 565 -7.63 8.73 -30.56
C LEU A 565 -8.16 7.41 -29.98
N SER A 566 -9.29 7.43 -29.26
CA SER A 566 -9.94 6.23 -28.73
C SER A 566 -10.45 5.30 -29.84
N PHE A 567 -11.00 5.87 -30.93
CA PHE A 567 -11.35 5.12 -32.14
C PHE A 567 -10.13 4.48 -32.77
N VAL A 568 -9.09 5.27 -33.04
CA VAL A 568 -7.87 4.81 -33.71
C VAL A 568 -7.19 3.71 -32.91
N ARG A 569 -7.08 3.90 -31.58
CA ARG A 569 -6.47 2.94 -30.66
C ARG A 569 -7.21 1.60 -30.60
N SER A 570 -8.51 1.58 -30.85
CA SER A 570 -9.30 0.35 -30.76
C SER A 570 -9.21 -0.52 -32.02
N LEU A 571 -8.73 0.06 -33.14
CA LEU A 571 -8.48 -0.65 -34.38
C LEU A 571 -7.19 -1.48 -34.29
N LYS A 572 -7.23 -2.68 -34.87
CA LYS A 572 -6.05 -3.50 -35.12
C LYS A 572 -5.95 -3.81 -36.60
N TYR A 573 -4.82 -3.49 -37.20
CA TYR A 573 -4.62 -3.63 -38.62
C TYR A 573 -3.90 -4.94 -38.97
N GLY A 574 -4.32 -5.62 -40.04
CA GLY A 574 -3.50 -6.65 -40.68
C GLY A 574 -2.23 -6.05 -41.30
N LYS A 575 -1.22 -6.89 -41.59
CA LYS A 575 0.09 -6.44 -42.12
C LYS A 575 -0.04 -5.55 -43.36
N ASP A 576 -1.09 -5.69 -44.16
CA ASP A 576 -1.29 -4.95 -45.42
C ASP A 576 -2.60 -4.15 -45.47
N ALA A 577 -3.21 -3.82 -44.32
CA ALA A 577 -4.47 -3.09 -44.32
C ALA A 577 -4.28 -1.66 -44.88
N PRO A 578 -5.05 -1.25 -45.91
CA PRO A 578 -4.89 0.06 -46.56
C PRO A 578 -5.11 1.24 -45.60
N HIS A 579 -5.90 1.01 -44.55
CA HIS A 579 -6.21 2.00 -43.50
C HIS A 579 -4.99 2.40 -42.65
N VAL A 580 -3.90 1.61 -42.62
CA VAL A 580 -2.71 1.90 -41.79
C VAL A 580 -2.02 3.18 -42.23
N GLN A 581 -1.87 3.41 -43.54
CA GLN A 581 -1.18 4.61 -44.04
C GLN A 581 -1.99 5.88 -43.74
N TYR A 582 -3.32 5.78 -43.84
CA TYR A 582 -4.22 6.86 -43.48
C TYR A 582 -4.09 7.23 -41.99
N VAL A 583 -4.08 6.22 -41.11
CA VAL A 583 -3.93 6.39 -39.66
C VAL A 583 -2.56 6.96 -39.30
N PHE A 584 -1.50 6.50 -39.97
CA PHE A 584 -0.16 7.06 -39.81
C PHE A 584 -0.12 8.55 -40.13
N ASN A 585 -0.68 8.95 -41.28
CA ASN A 585 -0.72 10.35 -41.70
C ASN A 585 -1.54 11.21 -40.72
N PHE A 586 -2.67 10.70 -40.24
CA PHE A 586 -3.52 11.36 -39.25
C PHE A 586 -2.80 11.56 -37.91
N LEU A 587 -2.19 10.50 -37.35
CA LEU A 587 -1.47 10.61 -36.09
C LEU A 587 -0.31 11.60 -36.19
N ASN A 588 0.38 11.64 -37.33
CA ASN A 588 1.45 12.59 -37.57
C ASN A 588 0.93 14.05 -37.61
N SER A 589 -0.29 14.29 -38.12
CA SER A 589 -0.85 15.64 -38.22
C SER A 589 -1.34 16.23 -36.89
N ILE A 590 -1.63 15.39 -35.88
CA ILE A 590 -2.17 15.84 -34.59
C ILE A 590 -1.14 15.87 -33.45
N LYS A 591 0.10 15.40 -33.72
CA LYS A 591 1.19 15.27 -32.73
C LYS A 591 1.42 16.55 -31.91
N GLU A 592 1.57 17.69 -32.58
CA GLU A 592 1.86 18.98 -31.92
C GLU A 592 0.69 19.45 -31.04
N MET A 593 -0.56 19.13 -31.42
CA MET A 593 -1.72 19.45 -30.59
C MET A 593 -1.73 18.61 -29.31
N CYS A 594 -1.34 17.33 -29.39
CA CYS A 594 -1.26 16.45 -28.23
C CYS A 594 -0.14 16.83 -27.25
N ALA A 595 0.94 17.46 -27.73
CA ALA A 595 2.09 17.82 -26.91
C ALA A 595 1.82 18.93 -25.88
N GLN A 596 0.67 19.60 -25.94
CA GLN A 596 0.31 20.70 -25.04
C GLN A 596 -0.12 20.26 -23.63
N ASN A 597 -0.49 18.98 -23.46
CA ASN A 597 -0.95 18.42 -22.19
C ASN A 597 -0.27 17.05 -21.97
N ASP A 598 0.30 16.83 -20.77
CA ASP A 598 1.05 15.61 -20.45
C ASP A 598 0.20 14.33 -20.54
N SER A 599 -1.05 14.38 -20.07
CA SER A 599 -1.99 13.25 -20.12
C SER A 599 -2.40 12.94 -21.55
N LEU A 600 -2.71 13.97 -22.34
CA LEU A 600 -3.06 13.83 -23.75
C LEU A 600 -1.87 13.28 -24.56
N LEU A 601 -0.66 13.78 -24.33
CA LEU A 601 0.57 13.27 -24.96
C LEU A 601 0.83 11.81 -24.57
N ALA A 602 0.63 11.44 -23.30
CA ALA A 602 0.74 10.06 -22.85
C ALA A 602 -0.28 9.15 -23.56
N PHE A 603 -1.53 9.60 -23.72
CA PHE A 603 -2.57 8.88 -24.45
C PHE A 603 -2.25 8.75 -25.94
N TYR A 604 -1.71 9.82 -26.55
CA TYR A 604 -1.24 9.83 -27.93
C TYR A 604 -0.11 8.81 -28.16
N ILE A 605 0.95 8.84 -27.34
CA ILE A 605 2.07 7.88 -27.41
C ILE A 605 1.56 6.45 -27.31
N ARG A 606 0.63 6.19 -26.38
CA ARG A 606 -0.01 4.87 -26.24
C ARG A 606 -0.80 4.47 -27.47
N THR A 607 -1.53 5.39 -28.08
CA THR A 607 -2.29 5.16 -29.31
C THR A 607 -1.37 4.86 -30.50
N VAL A 608 -0.29 5.62 -30.67
CA VAL A 608 0.70 5.41 -31.73
C VAL A 608 1.29 4.00 -31.68
N TYR A 609 1.82 3.57 -30.53
CA TYR A 609 2.45 2.26 -30.46
C TYR A 609 1.43 1.12 -30.57
N SER A 610 0.23 1.27 -29.99
CA SER A 610 -0.77 0.18 -29.98
C SER A 610 -1.43 -0.02 -31.35
N SER A 611 -1.58 1.05 -32.13
CA SER A 611 -2.22 1.01 -33.45
C SER A 611 -1.22 0.71 -34.57
N LEU A 612 -0.03 1.32 -34.52
CA LEU A 612 0.96 1.24 -35.60
C LEU A 612 2.11 0.25 -35.33
N ALA A 613 2.28 -0.21 -34.09
CA ALA A 613 3.39 -1.07 -33.67
C ALA A 613 4.75 -0.51 -34.17
N GLU A 614 5.53 -1.32 -34.89
CA GLU A 614 6.84 -0.93 -35.43
C GLU A 614 6.78 0.26 -36.38
N ARG A 615 5.67 0.43 -37.13
CA ARG A 615 5.49 1.57 -38.05
C ARG A 615 5.36 2.90 -37.29
N GLY A 616 5.00 2.85 -36.01
CA GLY A 616 4.94 4.02 -35.14
C GLY A 616 6.31 4.49 -34.65
N PHE A 617 7.39 3.74 -34.88
CA PHE A 617 8.73 4.03 -34.34
C PHE A 617 9.18 5.47 -34.57
N ARG A 618 9.03 5.98 -35.80
CA ARG A 618 9.44 7.36 -36.14
C ARG A 618 8.71 8.40 -35.29
N ILE A 619 7.38 8.26 -35.16
CA ILE A 619 6.55 9.17 -34.36
C ILE A 619 6.97 9.12 -32.88
N ILE A 620 7.20 7.92 -32.34
CA ILE A 620 7.62 7.75 -30.94
C ILE A 620 8.98 8.42 -30.69
N MET A 621 9.94 8.29 -31.61
CA MET A 621 11.25 8.93 -31.49
C MET A 621 11.15 10.46 -31.50
N GLU A 622 10.23 11.02 -32.30
CA GLU A 622 9.97 12.46 -32.31
C GLU A 622 9.34 12.95 -30.98
N CYS A 623 8.60 12.10 -30.28
CA CYS A 623 8.00 12.44 -28.98
C CYS A 623 9.01 12.53 -27.82
N VAL A 624 10.22 11.98 -27.95
CA VAL A 624 11.22 11.95 -26.86
C VAL A 624 11.53 13.35 -26.33
N ASN A 625 11.65 14.33 -27.23
CA ASN A 625 11.96 15.72 -26.87
C ASN A 625 10.72 16.52 -26.44
N LEU A 626 9.52 15.96 -26.61
CA LEU A 626 8.25 16.60 -26.23
C LEU A 626 7.78 16.17 -24.83
N CYS A 627 8.35 15.11 -24.27
CA CYS A 627 7.94 14.57 -22.96
C CYS A 627 8.69 15.27 -21.82
N SER A 628 7.96 15.99 -20.97
CA SER A 628 8.50 16.61 -19.74
C SER A 628 7.73 16.26 -18.47
N GLY A 629 6.53 15.69 -18.59
CA GLY A 629 5.68 15.33 -17.45
C GLY A 629 5.74 13.83 -17.10
N ASN A 630 5.18 13.49 -15.94
CA ASN A 630 5.31 12.16 -15.35
C ASN A 630 4.59 11.10 -16.20
N GLN A 631 3.43 11.44 -16.77
CA GLN A 631 2.59 10.49 -17.51
C GLN A 631 3.12 10.24 -18.90
N SER A 632 3.58 11.28 -19.62
CA SER A 632 4.16 11.12 -20.96
C SER A 632 5.47 10.34 -20.92
N ILE A 633 6.36 10.60 -19.94
CA ILE A 633 7.60 9.83 -19.74
C ILE A 633 7.28 8.36 -19.44
N THR A 634 6.28 8.08 -18.61
CA THR A 634 5.83 6.71 -18.33
C THR A 634 5.36 6.00 -19.60
N ALA A 635 4.49 6.65 -20.38
CA ALA A 635 4.00 6.12 -21.65
C ALA A 635 5.13 5.88 -22.68
N LEU A 636 6.11 6.79 -22.69
CA LEU A 636 7.29 6.71 -23.53
C LEU A 636 8.16 5.50 -23.13
N CYS A 637 8.39 5.27 -21.83
CA CYS A 637 9.09 4.08 -21.33
C CYS A 637 8.37 2.78 -21.72
N ASP A 638 7.04 2.74 -21.66
CA ASP A 638 6.25 1.57 -22.05
C ASP A 638 6.34 1.31 -23.56
N ALA A 639 6.25 2.36 -24.38
CA ALA A 639 6.39 2.26 -25.83
C ALA A 639 7.79 1.76 -26.21
N ALA A 640 8.84 2.29 -25.58
CA ALA A 640 10.22 1.84 -25.80
C ALA A 640 10.42 0.37 -25.41
N GLN A 641 9.86 -0.09 -24.29
CA GLN A 641 9.93 -1.50 -23.92
C GLN A 641 9.30 -2.42 -24.98
N ALA A 642 8.20 -1.99 -25.61
CA ALA A 642 7.56 -2.74 -26.69
C ALA A 642 8.40 -2.76 -27.97
N LEU A 643 8.94 -1.61 -28.38
CA LEU A 643 9.81 -1.46 -29.56
C LEU A 643 11.14 -2.20 -29.39
N LEU A 644 11.67 -2.28 -28.17
CA LEU A 644 12.91 -2.99 -27.90
C LEU A 644 12.76 -4.50 -28.12
N LYS A 645 11.55 -5.06 -27.96
CA LYS A 645 11.25 -6.48 -28.21
C LYS A 645 10.93 -6.82 -29.67
N SER A 646 10.79 -5.81 -30.54
CA SER A 646 10.45 -6.00 -31.94
C SER A 646 11.69 -6.39 -32.76
N ASP A 647 11.60 -7.38 -33.65
CA ASP A 647 12.76 -7.79 -34.46
C ASP A 647 13.03 -6.83 -35.64
N GLY A 648 12.04 -6.04 -36.04
CA GLY A 648 12.11 -5.14 -37.22
C GLY A 648 12.89 -3.83 -37.02
N ILE A 649 13.39 -3.54 -35.81
CA ILE A 649 14.02 -2.25 -35.46
C ILE A 649 15.41 -2.49 -34.85
N THR A 650 16.44 -1.86 -35.41
CA THR A 650 17.81 -1.86 -34.85
C THR A 650 17.83 -1.22 -33.46
N LYS A 651 18.65 -1.72 -32.53
CA LYS A 651 18.53 -1.34 -31.10
C LYS A 651 19.31 -0.10 -30.69
N GLU A 652 20.12 0.49 -31.57
CA GLU A 652 21.01 1.61 -31.26
C GLU A 652 20.29 2.86 -30.72
N TRP A 653 19.05 3.11 -31.14
CA TRP A 653 18.26 4.27 -30.70
C TRP A 653 18.06 4.32 -29.18
N ILE A 654 18.13 3.19 -28.48
CA ILE A 654 17.91 3.12 -27.04
C ILE A 654 18.94 3.94 -26.26
N LYS A 655 20.14 4.12 -26.81
CA LYS A 655 21.20 4.93 -26.20
C LYS A 655 20.75 6.37 -25.98
N VAL A 656 20.25 7.01 -27.05
CA VAL A 656 19.73 8.39 -27.01
C VAL A 656 18.58 8.49 -26.02
N PHE A 657 17.71 7.49 -26.04
CA PHE A 657 16.53 7.43 -25.20
C PHE A 657 16.86 7.39 -23.70
N LEU A 658 17.78 6.52 -23.28
CA LEU A 658 18.18 6.40 -21.88
C LEU A 658 18.90 7.66 -21.37
N VAL A 659 19.75 8.26 -22.21
CA VAL A 659 20.46 9.50 -21.87
C VAL A 659 19.48 10.66 -21.66
N SER A 660 18.46 10.80 -22.50
CA SER A 660 17.47 11.87 -22.38
C SER A 660 16.56 11.73 -21.16
N LEU A 661 16.31 10.50 -20.69
CA LEU A 661 15.33 10.24 -19.63
C LEU A 661 15.92 10.15 -18.22
N ILE A 662 17.19 9.75 -18.06
CA ILE A 662 17.73 9.47 -16.71
C ILE A 662 17.71 10.70 -15.80
N ASN A 663 18.04 11.89 -16.30
CA ASN A 663 18.08 13.12 -15.51
C ASN A 663 16.68 13.53 -15.02
N PRO A 664 15.70 13.78 -15.91
CA PRO A 664 14.35 14.19 -15.50
C PRO A 664 13.72 13.25 -14.47
N ILE A 665 13.98 11.94 -14.58
CA ILE A 665 13.39 10.94 -13.72
C ILE A 665 14.03 10.95 -12.33
N LEU A 666 15.37 10.95 -12.26
CA LEU A 666 16.08 10.96 -10.98
C LEU A 666 15.84 12.27 -10.21
N ASP A 667 15.82 13.41 -10.90
CA ASP A 667 15.60 14.72 -10.26
C ASP A 667 14.20 14.79 -9.64
N LYS A 668 13.17 14.29 -10.35
CA LYS A 668 11.81 14.18 -9.81
C LYS A 668 11.74 13.23 -8.62
N PHE A 669 12.37 12.06 -8.69
CA PHE A 669 12.38 11.11 -7.56
C PHE A 669 13.00 11.72 -6.30
N VAL A 670 14.13 12.44 -6.43
CA VAL A 670 14.84 13.06 -5.30
C VAL A 670 14.07 14.26 -4.72
N SER A 671 13.23 14.92 -5.52
CA SER A 671 12.42 16.05 -5.06
C SER A 671 11.31 15.68 -4.05
N VAL A 672 10.95 14.38 -3.95
CA VAL A 672 9.92 13.89 -3.03
C VAL A 672 10.42 13.94 -1.58
N GLN A 673 9.83 14.81 -0.76
CA GLN A 673 10.22 14.98 0.65
C GLN A 673 9.74 13.82 1.54
N THR A 674 8.52 13.34 1.30
CA THR A 674 7.92 12.20 2.03
C THR A 674 7.14 11.32 1.07
N TRP A 675 7.40 10.01 1.14
CA TRP A 675 6.64 9.00 0.39
C TRP A 675 5.36 8.54 1.13
N GLU A 676 5.03 9.20 2.24
CA GLU A 676 3.86 8.87 3.08
C GLU A 676 2.60 9.62 2.66
N SER A 677 2.73 10.72 1.92
CA SER A 677 1.55 11.42 1.38
C SER A 677 0.95 10.64 0.22
N GLU A 678 -0.34 10.30 0.33
CA GLU A 678 -1.14 9.69 -0.74
C GLU A 678 -1.40 10.64 -1.93
N SER A 679 -0.55 11.67 -2.12
CA SER A 679 -0.66 12.59 -3.24
C SER A 679 -0.52 11.84 -4.57
N GLU A 680 -1.42 12.11 -5.51
CA GLU A 680 -1.38 11.54 -6.86
C GLU A 680 -0.03 11.80 -7.57
N GLU A 681 0.58 12.98 -7.35
CA GLU A 681 1.90 13.30 -7.90
C GLU A 681 2.99 12.32 -7.45
N ASN A 682 3.06 11.97 -6.16
CA ASN A 682 4.01 10.98 -5.67
C ASN A 682 3.78 9.59 -6.31
N LYS A 683 2.52 9.18 -6.49
CA LYS A 683 2.17 7.92 -7.16
C LYS A 683 2.62 7.92 -8.62
N GLU A 684 2.45 9.03 -9.31
CA GLU A 684 2.91 9.20 -10.69
C GLU A 684 4.44 9.17 -10.81
N ILE A 685 5.16 9.86 -9.91
CA ILE A 685 6.63 9.84 -9.88
C ILE A 685 7.15 8.43 -9.61
N LEU A 686 6.52 7.68 -8.69
CA LEU A 686 6.85 6.29 -8.40
C LEU A 686 6.64 5.40 -9.64
N SER A 687 5.49 5.55 -10.31
CA SER A 687 5.14 4.80 -11.52
C SER A 687 6.12 5.05 -12.67
N MET A 688 6.47 6.33 -12.89
CA MET A 688 7.48 6.74 -13.87
C MET A 688 8.85 6.11 -13.57
N THR A 689 9.29 6.19 -12.32
CA THR A 689 10.57 5.64 -11.87
C THR A 689 10.63 4.11 -12.05
N CYS A 690 9.57 3.41 -11.62
CA CYS A 690 9.42 1.97 -11.80
C CYS A 690 9.44 1.56 -13.28
N SER A 691 8.76 2.32 -14.14
CA SER A 691 8.74 2.05 -15.60
C SER A 691 10.11 2.24 -16.24
N PHE A 692 10.89 3.22 -15.77
CA PHE A 692 12.25 3.44 -16.23
C PHE A 692 13.23 2.37 -15.76
N ILE A 693 13.17 1.94 -14.48
CA ILE A 693 13.96 0.80 -13.98
C ILE A 693 13.71 -0.43 -14.85
N LYS A 694 12.45 -0.68 -15.21
CA LYS A 694 12.04 -1.81 -16.06
C LYS A 694 12.58 -1.68 -17.48
N LEU A 695 12.50 -0.50 -18.10
CA LEU A 695 13.11 -0.24 -19.41
C LEU A 695 14.63 -0.47 -19.38
N PHE A 696 15.31 0.06 -18.35
CA PHE A 696 16.75 -0.09 -18.18
C PHE A 696 17.16 -1.55 -18.02
N GLY A 697 16.47 -2.30 -17.15
CA GLY A 697 16.69 -3.74 -16.96
C GLY A 697 16.44 -4.57 -18.22
N LEU A 698 15.43 -4.21 -19.01
CA LEU A 698 15.17 -4.85 -20.30
C LEU A 698 16.30 -4.56 -21.31
N THR A 699 16.79 -3.31 -21.35
CA THR A 699 17.91 -2.91 -22.19
C THR A 699 19.17 -3.69 -21.84
N LEU A 700 19.46 -3.84 -20.55
CA LEU A 700 20.59 -4.62 -20.04
C LEU A 700 20.51 -6.09 -20.46
N SER A 701 19.30 -6.65 -20.55
CA SER A 701 19.08 -8.03 -20.99
C SER A 701 19.25 -8.21 -22.51
N ILE A 702 18.73 -7.29 -23.32
CA ILE A 702 18.60 -7.46 -24.78
C ILE A 702 19.84 -6.95 -25.51
N CYS A 703 20.33 -5.76 -25.17
CA CYS A 703 21.36 -5.04 -25.92
C CYS A 703 22.19 -4.14 -24.97
N PRO A 704 22.93 -4.75 -24.01
CA PRO A 704 23.71 -4.02 -23.01
C PRO A 704 24.78 -3.10 -23.61
N GLU A 705 25.26 -3.40 -24.81
CA GLU A 705 26.28 -2.63 -25.53
C GLU A 705 25.85 -1.19 -25.87
N PHE A 706 24.55 -0.89 -25.89
CA PHE A 706 24.03 0.46 -26.14
C PHE A 706 23.78 1.27 -24.87
N ILE A 707 24.09 0.71 -23.70
CA ILE A 707 23.99 1.45 -22.43
C ILE A 707 25.26 2.28 -22.25
N ASP A 708 25.09 3.60 -22.19
CA ASP A 708 26.19 4.51 -21.88
C ASP A 708 26.73 4.28 -20.45
N GLN A 709 28.06 4.31 -20.30
CA GLN A 709 28.72 4.01 -19.03
C GLN A 709 28.30 4.98 -17.91
N ASN A 710 28.08 6.27 -18.21
CA ASN A 710 27.64 7.24 -17.21
C ASN A 710 26.21 6.94 -16.75
N VAL A 711 25.34 6.54 -17.69
CA VAL A 711 23.96 6.14 -17.38
C VAL A 711 23.97 4.89 -16.48
N TYR A 712 24.81 3.90 -16.81
CA TYR A 712 24.96 2.68 -16.01
C TYR A 712 25.42 2.96 -14.57
N VAL A 713 26.45 3.79 -14.40
CA VAL A 713 26.98 4.16 -13.07
C VAL A 713 25.91 4.87 -12.25
N ARG A 714 25.19 5.83 -12.83
CA ARG A 714 24.14 6.56 -12.13
C ARG A 714 22.98 5.67 -11.74
N MET A 715 22.58 4.75 -12.62
CA MET A 715 21.54 3.78 -12.31
C MET A 715 21.94 2.86 -11.16
N SER A 716 23.19 2.41 -11.15
CA SER A 716 23.73 1.57 -10.07
C SER A 716 23.73 2.29 -8.73
N SER A 717 24.18 3.55 -8.70
CA SER A 717 24.15 4.39 -7.49
C SER A 717 22.72 4.65 -7.00
N PHE A 718 21.81 4.94 -7.94
CA PHE A 718 20.39 5.15 -7.63
C PHE A 718 19.76 3.90 -6.98
N VAL A 719 19.99 2.72 -7.55
CA VAL A 719 19.46 1.45 -7.01
C VAL A 719 19.98 1.17 -5.60
N ALA A 720 21.27 1.38 -5.35
CA ALA A 720 21.85 1.21 -4.02
C ALA A 720 21.24 2.18 -3.00
N ALA A 721 21.08 3.46 -3.38
CA ALA A 721 20.45 4.47 -2.54
C ALA A 721 18.98 4.13 -2.24
N ALA A 722 18.20 3.75 -3.26
CA ALA A 722 16.80 3.39 -3.12
C ALA A 722 16.58 2.19 -2.17
N LEU A 723 17.42 1.14 -2.26
CA LEU A 723 17.37 0.00 -1.34
C LEU A 723 17.85 0.32 0.09
N THR A 724 18.44 1.49 0.31
CA THR A 724 18.93 1.93 1.62
C THR A 724 17.96 2.90 2.29
N HIS A 725 17.35 3.79 1.51
CA HIS A 725 16.54 4.90 2.02
C HIS A 725 15.04 4.77 1.73
N ASN A 726 14.64 3.97 0.72
CA ASN A 726 13.26 3.84 0.25
C ASN A 726 12.80 2.38 0.19
N PHE A 727 13.37 1.52 1.04
CA PHE A 727 13.04 0.09 1.07
C PHE A 727 11.66 -0.22 1.68
N ASP A 728 10.96 0.80 2.17
CA ASP A 728 9.59 0.75 2.69
C ASP A 728 8.54 0.87 1.56
N GLN A 729 8.95 1.12 0.32
CA GLN A 729 8.08 1.23 -0.86
C GLN A 729 8.04 -0.10 -1.64
N PRO A 730 6.98 -0.93 -1.50
CA PRO A 730 6.98 -2.30 -2.03
C PRO A 730 7.08 -2.36 -3.55
N ASP A 731 6.44 -1.46 -4.28
CA ASP A 731 6.46 -1.47 -5.76
C ASP A 731 7.85 -1.11 -6.32
N LEU A 732 8.54 -0.16 -5.69
CA LEU A 732 9.92 0.20 -6.05
C LEU A 732 10.87 -0.97 -5.78
N VAL A 733 10.79 -1.55 -4.57
CA VAL A 733 11.63 -2.69 -4.18
C VAL A 733 11.38 -3.89 -5.10
N GLU A 734 10.11 -4.17 -5.47
CA GLU A 734 9.78 -5.23 -6.42
C GLU A 734 10.50 -5.01 -7.77
N GLN A 735 10.40 -3.81 -8.35
CA GLN A 735 11.03 -3.52 -9.64
C GLN A 735 12.56 -3.55 -9.57
N ILE A 736 13.15 -3.07 -8.47
CA ILE A 736 14.59 -3.17 -8.25
C ILE A 736 15.03 -4.63 -8.20
N ILE A 737 14.35 -5.50 -7.46
CA ILE A 737 14.70 -6.93 -7.40
C ILE A 737 14.60 -7.59 -8.78
N VAL A 738 13.59 -7.22 -9.59
CA VAL A 738 13.48 -7.69 -10.99
C VAL A 738 14.69 -7.22 -11.82
N TYR A 739 15.11 -5.98 -11.66
CA TYR A 739 16.31 -5.43 -12.28
C TYR A 739 17.58 -6.17 -11.82
N LEU A 740 17.74 -6.45 -10.52
CA LEU A 740 18.87 -7.21 -9.98
C LEU A 740 18.98 -8.60 -10.61
N GLY A 741 17.84 -9.25 -10.92
CA GLY A 741 17.84 -10.53 -11.64
C GLY A 741 18.37 -10.43 -13.08
N GLN A 742 18.22 -9.28 -13.75
CA GLN A 742 18.85 -9.03 -15.05
C GLN A 742 20.32 -8.68 -14.90
N LEU A 743 20.64 -7.86 -13.88
CA LEU A 743 22.01 -7.47 -13.56
C LEU A 743 22.88 -8.68 -13.23
N LEU A 744 22.36 -9.62 -12.44
CA LEU A 744 23.03 -10.86 -12.06
C LEU A 744 23.58 -11.62 -13.28
N LYS A 745 22.85 -11.60 -14.40
CA LYS A 745 23.23 -12.31 -15.64
C LYS A 745 24.35 -11.62 -16.43
N LYS A 746 24.58 -10.33 -16.21
CA LYS A 746 25.52 -9.51 -16.99
C LYS A 746 26.71 -9.03 -16.16
N ASN A 747 26.46 -8.63 -14.92
CA ASN A 747 27.44 -8.18 -13.95
C ASN A 747 27.04 -8.72 -12.55
N PRO A 748 27.40 -9.97 -12.23
CA PRO A 748 26.96 -10.64 -11.00
C PRO A 748 27.57 -10.04 -9.72
N GLU A 749 28.78 -9.50 -9.79
CA GLU A 749 29.56 -9.16 -8.60
C GLU A 749 28.86 -8.14 -7.67
N PRO A 750 28.35 -6.99 -8.17
CA PRO A 750 27.60 -6.05 -7.33
C PRO A 750 26.36 -6.65 -6.66
N VAL A 751 25.74 -7.65 -7.29
CA VAL A 751 24.57 -8.35 -6.75
C VAL A 751 24.97 -9.20 -5.55
N TYR A 752 26.03 -9.99 -5.67
CA TYR A 752 26.53 -10.85 -4.58
C TYR A 752 27.13 -10.07 -3.42
N THR A 753 27.87 -8.99 -3.69
CA THR A 753 28.64 -8.28 -2.64
C THR A 753 27.82 -7.31 -1.82
N ASP A 754 26.79 -6.69 -2.40
CA ASP A 754 26.06 -5.57 -1.77
C ASP A 754 24.56 -5.57 -2.07
N LEU A 755 24.13 -5.55 -3.34
CA LEU A 755 22.75 -5.22 -3.68
C LEU A 755 21.72 -6.27 -3.23
N ALA A 756 22.07 -7.56 -3.28
CA ALA A 756 21.18 -8.61 -2.75
C ALA A 756 21.01 -8.50 -1.23
N ILE A 757 22.06 -8.07 -0.51
CA ILE A 757 22.00 -7.84 0.93
C ILE A 757 21.04 -6.68 1.23
N ARG A 758 21.20 -5.56 0.52
CA ARG A 758 20.30 -4.40 0.69
C ARG A 758 18.86 -4.69 0.30
N SER A 759 18.62 -5.62 -0.64
CA SER A 759 17.26 -5.99 -1.04
C SER A 759 16.42 -6.60 0.10
N LEU A 760 17.09 -7.16 1.13
CA LEU A 760 16.45 -7.67 2.34
C LEU A 760 16.19 -6.57 3.40
N ASN A 761 16.65 -5.33 3.19
CA ASN A 761 16.38 -4.22 4.11
C ASN A 761 14.88 -3.94 4.28
N CYS A 762 14.04 -4.32 3.31
CA CYS A 762 12.59 -4.25 3.44
C CYS A 762 12.07 -4.95 4.70
N LEU A 763 12.76 -5.99 5.21
CA LEU A 763 12.41 -6.64 6.45
C LEU A 763 12.56 -5.73 7.68
N TYR A 764 13.38 -4.67 7.64
CA TYR A 764 13.46 -3.68 8.73
C TYR A 764 12.28 -2.71 8.75
N SER A 765 11.45 -2.69 7.72
CA SER A 765 10.25 -1.85 7.69
C SER A 765 9.19 -2.42 8.63
N ASP A 766 8.62 -1.56 9.46
CA ASP A 766 7.42 -1.84 10.26
C ASP A 766 6.17 -2.02 9.38
N LYS A 767 6.19 -1.44 8.18
CA LYS A 767 5.16 -1.61 7.14
C LYS A 767 5.26 -2.95 6.41
N PHE A 768 6.33 -3.73 6.60
CA PHE A 768 6.50 -5.02 5.92
C PHE A 768 5.52 -6.07 6.47
N ASP A 769 4.53 -6.44 5.66
CA ASP A 769 3.62 -7.53 5.97
C ASP A 769 3.50 -8.50 4.78
N PRO A 770 4.09 -9.71 4.86
CA PRO A 770 4.04 -10.70 3.78
C PRO A 770 2.63 -11.25 3.48
N GLN A 771 1.62 -10.91 4.31
CA GLN A 771 0.21 -11.20 4.04
C GLN A 771 -0.40 -10.21 3.06
N LEU A 772 0.09 -8.96 3.03
CA LEU A 772 -0.36 -7.94 2.09
C LEU A 772 0.18 -8.24 0.68
N LYS A 773 -0.68 -8.07 -0.33
CA LYS A 773 -0.38 -8.40 -1.73
C LYS A 773 0.89 -7.73 -2.26
N PRO A 774 1.15 -6.42 -2.06
CA PRO A 774 2.37 -5.77 -2.55
C PRO A 774 3.66 -6.37 -1.97
N TRP A 775 3.72 -6.57 -0.65
CA TRP A 775 4.88 -7.16 0.02
C TRP A 775 5.07 -8.65 -0.30
N PHE A 776 3.99 -9.39 -0.50
CA PHE A 776 4.10 -10.76 -0.96
C PHE A 776 4.72 -10.85 -2.38
N ARG A 777 4.44 -9.88 -3.27
CA ARG A 777 5.12 -9.81 -4.57
C ARG A 777 6.63 -9.62 -4.39
N VAL A 778 7.05 -8.75 -3.47
CA VAL A 778 8.46 -8.56 -3.10
C VAL A 778 9.10 -9.87 -2.63
N CYS A 779 8.47 -10.58 -1.68
CA CYS A 779 8.95 -11.88 -1.18
C CYS A 779 9.13 -12.92 -2.30
N LYS A 780 8.17 -12.96 -3.23
CA LYS A 780 8.20 -13.86 -4.38
C LYS A 780 9.30 -13.49 -5.39
N ARG A 781 9.59 -12.20 -5.59
CA ARG A 781 10.70 -11.77 -6.46
C ARG A 781 12.05 -12.02 -5.80
N LEU A 782 12.15 -11.78 -4.50
CA LEU A 782 13.37 -12.00 -3.73
C LEU A 782 13.79 -13.47 -3.71
N SER A 783 12.85 -14.37 -3.42
CA SER A 783 13.09 -15.83 -3.49
C SER A 783 13.54 -16.28 -4.87
N ARG A 784 12.95 -15.73 -5.95
CA ARG A 784 13.40 -16.01 -7.32
C ARG A 784 14.81 -15.49 -7.59
N LEU A 785 15.15 -14.29 -7.13
CA LEU A 785 16.52 -13.75 -7.25
C LEU A 785 17.52 -14.69 -6.56
N HIS A 786 17.24 -15.10 -5.32
CA HIS A 786 18.10 -16.04 -4.59
C HIS A 786 18.20 -17.41 -5.26
N GLN A 787 17.11 -17.94 -5.84
CA GLN A 787 17.17 -19.16 -6.64
C GLN A 787 18.08 -19.02 -7.86
N GLU A 788 18.00 -17.90 -8.58
CA GLU A 788 18.88 -17.65 -9.73
C GLU A 788 20.34 -17.47 -9.28
N MET A 789 20.59 -16.78 -8.16
CA MET A 789 21.93 -16.68 -7.57
C MET A 789 22.51 -18.06 -7.22
N LEU A 790 21.71 -18.93 -6.59
CA LEU A 790 22.13 -20.29 -6.24
C LEU A 790 22.46 -21.14 -7.48
N LYS A 791 21.73 -20.96 -8.58
CA LYS A 791 22.00 -21.64 -9.86
C LYS A 791 23.27 -21.14 -10.53
N MET A 792 23.57 -19.84 -10.46
CA MET A 792 24.73 -19.25 -11.12
C MET A 792 26.03 -19.46 -10.35
N ASN A 793 26.00 -19.28 -9.03
CA ASN A 793 27.13 -19.55 -8.14
C ASN A 793 26.62 -19.89 -6.74
N THR A 794 26.52 -21.19 -6.45
CA THR A 794 25.93 -21.69 -5.19
C THR A 794 26.70 -21.22 -3.96
N GLU A 795 28.02 -21.26 -3.98
CA GLU A 795 28.87 -20.91 -2.83
C GLU A 795 28.72 -19.42 -2.47
N GLN A 796 28.91 -18.54 -3.45
CA GLN A 796 28.80 -17.10 -3.23
C GLN A 796 27.35 -16.71 -2.87
N ALA A 797 26.35 -17.35 -3.48
CA ALA A 797 24.94 -17.13 -3.12
C ALA A 797 24.65 -17.52 -1.67
N MET A 798 25.14 -18.67 -1.21
CA MET A 798 24.97 -19.11 0.17
C MET A 798 25.59 -18.12 1.15
N ILE A 799 26.82 -17.65 0.89
CA ILE A 799 27.50 -16.64 1.71
C ILE A 799 26.67 -15.35 1.76
N THR A 800 26.21 -14.86 0.60
CA THR A 800 25.40 -13.64 0.54
C THR A 800 24.08 -13.81 1.29
N ILE A 801 23.33 -14.89 1.07
CA ILE A 801 22.06 -15.16 1.74
C ILE A 801 22.26 -15.25 3.26
N GLN A 802 23.29 -15.98 3.71
CA GLN A 802 23.64 -16.09 5.12
C GLN A 802 23.97 -14.73 5.72
N LYS A 803 24.80 -13.92 5.06
CA LYS A 803 25.13 -12.57 5.51
C LYS A 803 23.89 -11.68 5.60
N SER A 804 23.00 -11.75 4.61
CA SER A 804 21.77 -10.96 4.60
C SER A 804 20.84 -11.32 5.76
N PHE A 805 20.58 -12.61 5.99
CA PHE A 805 19.74 -13.06 7.12
C PHE A 805 20.43 -12.87 8.48
N GLY A 806 21.76 -12.96 8.52
CA GLY A 806 22.57 -12.72 9.71
C GLY A 806 22.39 -11.31 10.27
N ASN A 807 22.16 -10.31 9.42
CA ASN A 807 21.83 -8.94 9.84
C ASN A 807 20.51 -8.84 10.64
N PHE A 808 19.69 -9.89 10.64
CA PHE A 808 18.43 -10.01 11.38
C PHE A 808 18.52 -11.03 12.52
N ASN A 809 19.74 -11.36 12.99
CA ASN A 809 19.99 -12.39 14.01
C ASN A 809 19.35 -13.75 13.70
N ALA A 810 19.10 -14.06 12.42
CA ALA A 810 18.51 -15.33 12.02
C ALA A 810 19.41 -16.48 12.47
N GLN A 811 18.86 -17.41 13.26
CA GLN A 811 19.59 -18.65 13.58
C GLN A 811 19.81 -19.49 12.32
N GLN A 812 20.88 -20.28 12.33
CA GLN A 812 21.26 -21.17 11.24
C GLN A 812 20.08 -22.04 10.73
N GLN A 813 19.25 -22.55 11.64
CA GLN A 813 18.06 -23.35 11.32
C GLN A 813 17.04 -22.60 10.44
N HIS A 814 16.85 -21.29 10.65
CA HIS A 814 15.96 -20.48 9.82
C HIS A 814 16.53 -20.30 8.41
N ILE A 815 17.85 -20.09 8.32
CA ILE A 815 18.54 -19.94 7.03
C ILE A 815 18.48 -21.27 6.27
N GLU A 816 18.71 -22.41 6.94
CA GLU A 816 18.56 -23.74 6.36
C GLU A 816 17.13 -24.02 5.91
N HIS A 817 16.12 -23.66 6.72
CA HIS A 817 14.73 -23.78 6.34
C HIS A 817 14.42 -22.94 5.09
N TYR A 818 14.91 -21.71 5.01
CA TYR A 818 14.76 -20.87 3.82
C TYR A 818 15.40 -21.51 2.58
N LEU A 819 16.63 -21.99 2.70
CA LEU A 819 17.34 -22.66 1.60
C LEU A 819 16.60 -23.92 1.14
N ASN A 820 16.03 -24.69 2.07
CA ASN A 820 15.18 -25.85 1.74
C ASN A 820 13.92 -25.44 0.97
N VAL A 821 13.27 -24.33 1.36
CA VAL A 821 12.13 -23.78 0.62
C VAL A 821 12.54 -23.37 -0.80
N LEU A 822 13.71 -22.76 -0.97
CA LEU A 822 14.23 -22.40 -2.30
C LEU A 822 14.58 -23.63 -3.16
N GLY A 823 14.91 -24.76 -2.53
CA GLY A 823 15.24 -26.03 -3.19
C GLY A 823 14.04 -26.86 -3.65
N LEU A 824 12.80 -26.45 -3.36
CA LEU A 824 11.61 -27.18 -3.81
C LEU A 824 11.47 -27.16 -5.33
N GLU A 825 11.19 -28.33 -5.92
CA GLU A 825 11.14 -28.51 -7.39
C GLU A 825 9.97 -27.76 -8.05
N ARG A 826 8.82 -27.71 -7.38
CA ARG A 826 7.59 -27.15 -7.94
C ARG A 826 7.47 -25.66 -7.62
N PRO A 827 7.36 -24.76 -8.63
CA PRO A 827 7.25 -23.32 -8.39
C PRO A 827 6.04 -22.90 -7.54
N ARG A 828 4.94 -23.67 -7.59
CA ARG A 828 3.74 -23.43 -6.76
C ARG A 828 4.05 -23.69 -5.28
N ASP A 829 4.75 -24.78 -4.99
CA ASP A 829 5.10 -25.18 -3.62
C ASP A 829 6.12 -24.20 -3.03
N VAL A 830 7.12 -23.78 -3.82
CA VAL A 830 8.03 -22.68 -3.44
C VAL A 830 7.23 -21.43 -3.08
N THR A 831 6.29 -21.01 -3.92
CA THR A 831 5.53 -19.76 -3.69
C THR A 831 4.69 -19.82 -2.41
N ALA A 832 4.05 -20.97 -2.14
CA ALA A 832 3.27 -21.17 -0.93
C ALA A 832 4.15 -21.17 0.33
N GLN A 833 5.26 -21.93 0.28
CA GLN A 833 6.19 -22.06 1.41
C GLN A 833 6.99 -20.79 1.66
N VAL A 834 7.31 -19.99 0.63
CA VAL A 834 7.91 -18.66 0.78
C VAL A 834 6.99 -17.74 1.58
N ARG A 835 5.67 -17.80 1.36
CA ARG A 835 4.73 -17.00 2.16
C ARG A 835 4.79 -17.39 3.63
N VAL A 836 4.70 -18.69 3.90
CA VAL A 836 4.75 -19.25 5.27
C VAL A 836 6.06 -18.85 5.94
N PHE A 837 7.18 -19.06 5.24
CA PHE A 837 8.50 -18.68 5.72
C PHE A 837 8.57 -17.22 6.15
N PHE A 838 8.19 -16.27 5.29
CA PHE A 838 8.29 -14.86 5.65
C PHE A 838 7.30 -14.45 6.75
N ILE A 839 6.10 -15.04 6.82
CA ILE A 839 5.17 -14.85 7.94
C ILE A 839 5.81 -15.30 9.25
N ASP A 840 6.38 -16.50 9.27
CA ASP A 840 6.99 -17.08 10.48
C ASP A 840 8.30 -16.38 10.83
N PHE A 841 9.06 -15.90 9.83
CA PHE A 841 10.25 -15.10 10.04
C PHE A 841 9.91 -13.73 10.66
N VAL A 842 8.81 -13.08 10.24
CA VAL A 842 8.31 -11.85 10.88
C VAL A 842 7.90 -12.12 12.33
N LYS A 843 7.23 -13.24 12.61
CA LYS A 843 6.90 -13.63 14.01
C LYS A 843 8.15 -13.93 14.84
N TYR A 844 9.14 -14.59 14.25
CA TYR A 844 10.43 -14.85 14.89
C TYR A 844 11.14 -13.54 15.22
N LYS A 845 11.23 -12.62 14.26
CA LYS A 845 11.78 -11.28 14.50
C LYS A 845 11.06 -10.58 15.66
N ALA A 846 9.73 -10.61 15.66
CA ALA A 846 8.93 -10.07 16.76
C ALA A 846 9.21 -10.79 18.11
N SER A 847 9.49 -12.09 18.13
CA SER A 847 9.78 -12.84 19.36
C SER A 847 11.15 -12.50 19.96
N ILE A 848 12.15 -12.23 19.12
CA ILE A 848 13.44 -11.65 19.53
C ILE A 848 13.38 -10.12 19.68
N GLY A 849 12.17 -9.55 19.50
CA GLY A 849 11.83 -8.15 19.53
C GLY A 849 12.74 -7.29 18.65
N GLN A 850 13.01 -7.76 17.43
CA GLN A 850 13.46 -6.97 16.28
C GLN A 850 12.26 -6.60 15.44
#